data_AF-A0A7V2V843-F1
#
_entry.id   AF-A0A7V2V843-F1
#
_cell.length_a   1.000
_cell.length_b   1.000
_cell.length_c   1.000
_cell.angle_alpha   90.00
_cell.angle_beta   90.00
_cell.angle_gamma   90.00
#
_symmetry.space_group_name_H-M   'P 1'
#
loop_
_entity.id
_entity.type
_entity.pdbx_description
1 polymer ?
#
loop_
_entity_poly.entity_id
_entity_poly.type
_entity_poly.pdbx_seq_one_letter_code
_entity_poly.pdbx_strand_id
1 'polypeptide(L)'
;MEKQPPPNLESTKKQKDVVFIIAYWLVAIGVLLILLFVALRFITPKLPGQEPTSNIDITATLAEAMRLYKSSAIPTSTSPPTFTLTPSRTPLPTLTPSTTPTPTLSPTFTSSPLPPTLTPALPISTESAYLLIPWTAEYADTIINFMEAYPDIMRQANPGLTQREYLANTYYASLVQAEALLRFPNVWQAEKWRWHYAYNLLSLKDSRAVSHYALLIEDILNNESPDLDNLQFQINRRDERVISSSIKHSQNSEIIQLKTPVGLVWLYYTQQKGIYRLYPLTNTFEIDEETSLEYKWVDLSGDGNTEFIIYEEPANIQRTPQIFDLSKMPPRKMEFSPYQKYTIGLEYKGFWQIMSSKDEKASKIVFKATVYPPCPVTITRTFQWDGLWMEEEDADYNIQPVPGLLNYCDLVVEQSATLWGFEPTIEIMESLYPNWPPELNSNTAYAPDTKDEWQYRLGVYNLLAGHINTAESYFKSLIQSPIIPNSQWLNYASNFHQNIHSPEGIYKVCARSPFCDRRSAMQQWVSNMDSNDFQNIIQHLSAASVAIRYSAHFDFEGDGAPERWAVLRHDLNDKLEFWIFVNTPTGGQALFVNTVDTNQPKLNRYTSRLGTSIVWIDAEQSFSLKRNPYSKTPFIERYPPSYFYDDLTKETVKNALEGLLSGANPTPFLYQLKDLERTYKFTCFTDFDCAHFYYTLGLAYERSGDIHNAISTYLKLWKKYPSTAFATLVRLKINFNTLYGPPPTLTYTPTNTPTSTATFTPTSTITLTPTITNTPNGTTTITATPTPTLTGTPYTSTPTNTAEAYP
;
A
#
# COMPACT_ATOMS: atom_id res chain seq x y z
N MET A 1 -16.58 -83.58 22.86
CA MET A 1 -17.97 -84.04 22.71
C MET A 1 -18.46 -83.54 21.36
N GLU A 2 -19.08 -84.46 20.60
CA GLU A 2 -19.72 -84.34 19.28
C GLU A 2 -18.86 -83.86 18.07
N LYS A 3 -18.47 -84.83 17.23
CA LYS A 3 -17.79 -84.61 15.93
C LYS A 3 -18.85 -84.28 14.86
N GLN A 4 -18.80 -83.08 14.29
CA GLN A 4 -19.49 -82.73 13.05
C GLN A 4 -18.82 -83.36 11.83
N PRO A 5 -19.59 -83.76 10.80
CA PRO A 5 -19.04 -84.32 9.56
C PRO A 5 -18.42 -83.23 8.67
N PRO A 6 -17.40 -83.57 7.86
CA PRO A 6 -16.69 -82.59 7.03
C PRO A 6 -17.59 -82.06 5.90
N PRO A 7 -17.43 -80.78 5.50
CA PRO A 7 -18.23 -80.16 4.46
C PRO A 7 -17.90 -80.70 3.07
N ASN A 8 -18.97 -80.84 2.30
CA ASN A 8 -19.03 -81.41 0.96
C ASN A 8 -18.16 -80.63 -0.04
N LEU A 9 -17.14 -81.29 -0.63
CA LEU A 9 -16.11 -80.68 -1.48
C LEU A 9 -16.62 -80.13 -2.81
N GLU A 10 -17.84 -80.44 -3.24
CA GLU A 10 -18.36 -80.04 -4.56
C GLU A 10 -18.78 -78.56 -4.66
N SER A 11 -19.02 -77.85 -3.55
CA SER A 11 -19.45 -76.43 -3.63
C SER A 11 -18.29 -75.45 -3.91
N THR A 12 -17.05 -75.87 -3.64
CA THR A 12 -15.88 -74.98 -3.74
C THR A 12 -15.40 -74.74 -5.17
N LYS A 13 -15.74 -75.65 -6.11
CA LYS A 13 -15.35 -75.50 -7.52
C LYS A 13 -16.20 -74.46 -8.25
N LYS A 14 -17.53 -74.52 -8.10
CA LYS A 14 -18.44 -73.51 -8.67
C LYS A 14 -18.21 -72.10 -8.13
N GLN A 15 -17.82 -71.99 -6.85
CA GLN A 15 -17.56 -70.69 -6.25
C GLN A 15 -16.26 -70.04 -6.78
N LYS A 16 -15.23 -70.84 -7.11
CA LYS A 16 -14.01 -70.32 -7.74
C LYS A 16 -14.23 -69.87 -9.18
N ASP A 17 -15.06 -70.58 -9.93
CA ASP A 17 -15.37 -70.21 -11.33
C ASP A 17 -16.15 -68.89 -11.40
N VAL A 18 -17.08 -68.64 -10.47
CA VAL A 18 -17.83 -67.38 -10.39
C VAL A 18 -16.91 -66.20 -10.02
N VAL A 19 -15.98 -66.39 -9.08
CA VAL A 19 -15.03 -65.33 -8.69
C VAL A 19 -14.10 -64.98 -9.84
N PHE A 20 -13.64 -65.96 -10.62
CA PHE A 20 -12.80 -65.72 -11.80
C PHE A 20 -13.53 -64.95 -12.89
N ILE A 21 -14.80 -65.26 -13.15
CA ILE A 21 -15.62 -64.54 -14.13
C ILE A 21 -15.81 -63.07 -13.69
N ILE A 22 -16.12 -62.82 -12.43
CA ILE A 22 -16.29 -61.46 -11.91
C ILE A 22 -14.98 -60.66 -12.01
N ALA A 23 -13.85 -61.26 -11.64
CA ALA A 23 -12.54 -60.61 -11.74
C ALA A 23 -12.18 -60.27 -13.19
N TYR A 24 -12.46 -61.18 -14.14
CA TYR A 24 -12.23 -60.94 -15.56
C TYR A 24 -13.05 -59.75 -16.10
N TRP A 25 -14.34 -59.68 -15.75
CA TRP A 25 -15.20 -58.56 -16.16
C TRP A 25 -14.77 -57.22 -15.58
N LEU A 26 -14.32 -57.19 -14.32
CA LEU A 26 -13.80 -55.96 -13.70
C LEU A 26 -12.54 -55.44 -14.41
N VAL A 27 -11.62 -56.34 -14.78
CA VAL A 27 -10.42 -55.97 -15.56
C VAL A 27 -10.80 -55.49 -16.95
N ALA A 28 -11.72 -56.16 -17.63
CA ALA A 28 -12.18 -55.77 -18.96
C ALA A 28 -12.85 -54.39 -18.97
N ILE A 29 -13.67 -54.08 -17.95
CA ILE A 29 -14.30 -52.76 -17.78
C ILE A 29 -13.24 -51.69 -17.50
N GLY A 30 -12.24 -51.98 -16.65
CA GLY A 30 -11.14 -51.07 -16.38
C GLY A 30 -10.34 -50.71 -17.65
N VAL A 31 -10.01 -51.70 -18.47
CA VAL A 31 -9.32 -51.49 -19.75
C VAL A 31 -10.19 -50.67 -20.73
N LEU A 32 -11.49 -50.95 -20.78
CA LEU A 32 -12.41 -50.20 -21.64
C LEU A 32 -12.52 -48.72 -21.25
N LEU A 33 -12.54 -48.42 -19.95
CA LEU A 33 -12.56 -47.04 -19.44
C LEU A 33 -11.28 -46.29 -19.75
N ILE A 34 -10.11 -46.95 -19.65
CA ILE A 34 -8.82 -46.36 -20.03
C ILE A 34 -8.81 -46.04 -21.53
N LEU A 35 -9.24 -46.98 -22.38
CA LEU A 35 -9.31 -46.76 -23.83
C LEU A 35 -10.30 -45.64 -24.19
N LEU A 36 -11.44 -45.55 -23.50
CA LEU A 36 -12.40 -44.45 -23.68
C LEU A 36 -11.78 -43.10 -23.30
N PHE A 37 -11.04 -43.04 -22.19
CA PHE A 37 -10.36 -41.83 -21.74
C PHE A 37 -9.26 -41.38 -22.72
N VAL A 38 -8.50 -42.33 -23.26
CA VAL A 38 -7.51 -42.05 -24.32
C VAL A 38 -8.19 -41.56 -25.59
N ALA A 39 -9.27 -42.20 -26.03
CA ALA A 39 -10.02 -41.77 -27.21
C ALA A 39 -10.60 -40.35 -27.04
N LEU A 40 -11.15 -40.03 -25.86
CA LEU A 40 -11.66 -38.69 -25.54
C LEU A 40 -10.57 -37.62 -25.59
N ARG A 41 -9.33 -37.92 -25.18
CA ARG A 41 -8.18 -37.01 -25.30
C ARG A 41 -7.79 -36.71 -26.75
N PHE A 42 -8.03 -37.63 -27.68
CA PHE A 42 -7.73 -37.44 -29.10
C PHE A 42 -8.87 -36.77 -29.89
N ILE A 43 -10.11 -36.83 -29.40
CA ILE A 43 -11.29 -36.29 -30.10
C ILE A 43 -11.60 -34.84 -29.68
N THR A 44 -11.08 -34.32 -28.57
CA THR A 44 -11.24 -32.90 -28.23
C THR A 44 -10.46 -32.04 -29.24
N PRO A 45 -11.13 -31.22 -30.08
CA PRO A 45 -10.44 -30.28 -30.94
C PRO A 45 -9.61 -29.34 -30.07
N LYS A 46 -8.35 -29.10 -30.45
CA LYS A 46 -7.55 -28.02 -29.86
C LYS A 46 -8.34 -26.72 -30.04
N LEU A 47 -9.02 -26.26 -28.99
CA LEU A 47 -9.46 -24.89 -28.94
C LEU A 47 -8.21 -24.01 -29.10
N PRO A 48 -8.23 -22.98 -29.97
CA PRO A 48 -7.15 -22.02 -30.02
C PRO A 48 -6.92 -21.50 -28.60
N GLY A 49 -5.64 -21.49 -28.19
CA GLY A 49 -5.23 -21.12 -26.84
C GLY A 49 -5.88 -19.80 -26.45
N GLN A 50 -6.84 -19.88 -25.54
CA GLN A 50 -7.37 -18.72 -24.87
C GLN A 50 -6.25 -18.27 -23.94
N GLU A 51 -5.59 -17.16 -24.29
CA GLU A 51 -4.70 -16.44 -23.37
C GLU A 51 -5.42 -16.30 -22.02
N PRO A 52 -4.73 -16.52 -20.89
CA PRO A 52 -5.32 -16.25 -19.60
C PRO A 52 -5.68 -14.76 -19.57
N THR A 53 -6.97 -14.45 -19.69
CA THR A 53 -7.52 -13.13 -19.37
C THR A 53 -7.43 -12.95 -17.86
N SER A 54 -6.23 -12.68 -17.37
CA SER A 54 -5.99 -12.13 -16.04
C SER A 54 -6.26 -10.63 -16.09
N ASN A 55 -6.98 -10.15 -15.09
CA ASN A 55 -7.48 -8.77 -14.89
C ASN A 55 -8.74 -8.46 -15.70
N ILE A 56 -9.90 -8.75 -15.10
CA ILE A 56 -11.07 -7.89 -15.29
C ILE A 56 -10.65 -6.53 -14.76
N ASP A 57 -10.26 -5.64 -15.68
CA ASP A 57 -9.97 -4.26 -15.37
C ASP A 57 -11.30 -3.59 -14.94
N ILE A 58 -11.55 -3.56 -13.63
CA ILE A 58 -12.75 -2.97 -13.03
C ILE A 58 -12.94 -1.53 -13.53
N THR A 59 -11.83 -0.85 -13.84
CA THR A 59 -11.76 0.49 -14.42
C THR A 59 -12.45 0.58 -15.78
N ALA A 60 -12.24 -0.40 -16.66
CA ALA A 60 -12.87 -0.44 -17.98
C ALA A 60 -14.38 -0.70 -17.88
N THR A 61 -14.81 -1.62 -17.01
CA THR A 61 -16.25 -1.88 -16.80
C THR A 61 -16.98 -0.71 -16.14
N LEU A 62 -16.33 0.03 -15.24
CA LEU A 62 -16.92 1.21 -14.60
C LEU A 62 -17.03 2.39 -15.59
N ALA A 63 -16.01 2.58 -16.45
CA ALA A 63 -16.05 3.57 -17.52
C ALA A 63 -17.16 3.27 -18.56
N GLU A 64 -17.33 2.00 -18.93
CA GLU A 64 -18.39 1.56 -19.86
C GLU A 64 -19.79 1.72 -19.22
N ALA A 65 -19.95 1.37 -17.94
CA ALA A 65 -21.20 1.54 -17.20
C ALA A 65 -21.58 3.02 -17.02
N MET A 66 -20.60 3.90 -16.75
CA MET A 66 -20.83 5.34 -16.69
C MET A 66 -21.16 5.95 -18.06
N ARG A 67 -20.59 5.43 -19.16
CA ARG A 67 -20.95 5.83 -20.53
C ARG A 67 -22.38 5.45 -20.92
N LEU A 68 -22.87 4.28 -20.48
CA LEU A 68 -24.23 3.80 -20.76
C LEU A 68 -25.32 4.62 -20.03
N TYR A 69 -24.97 5.42 -19.02
CA TYR A 69 -25.91 6.30 -18.33
C TYR A 69 -26.22 7.60 -19.08
N LYS A 70 -25.63 7.81 -20.28
CA LYS A 70 -25.93 8.95 -21.15
C LYS A 70 -27.33 8.81 -21.76
N SER A 71 -28.31 9.36 -21.03
CA SER A 71 -29.70 9.49 -21.46
C SER A 71 -29.81 10.27 -22.77
N SER A 72 -30.49 9.68 -23.75
CA SER A 72 -30.96 10.34 -24.97
C SER A 72 -32.04 11.37 -24.59
N ALA A 73 -31.65 12.61 -24.34
CA ALA A 73 -32.60 13.69 -24.10
C ALA A 73 -33.16 14.19 -25.44
N ILE A 74 -34.40 13.81 -25.76
CA ILE A 74 -35.23 14.52 -26.75
C ILE A 74 -35.62 15.87 -26.10
N PRO A 75 -35.31 17.02 -26.70
CA PRO A 75 -35.65 18.31 -26.12
C PRO A 75 -37.18 18.48 -26.10
N THR A 76 -37.75 18.62 -24.90
CA THR A 76 -39.15 19.03 -24.73
C THR A 76 -39.16 20.56 -24.70
N SER A 77 -39.83 21.20 -25.66
CA SER A 77 -39.93 22.66 -25.72
C SER A 77 -40.87 23.18 -24.63
N THR A 78 -40.32 23.89 -23.64
CA THR A 78 -41.11 24.62 -22.64
C THR A 78 -41.02 26.11 -22.96
N SER A 79 -42.17 26.75 -23.21
CA SER A 79 -42.31 28.16 -23.54
C SER A 79 -41.99 29.09 -22.34
N PRO A 80 -41.44 30.29 -22.57
CA PRO A 80 -40.99 31.20 -21.51
C PRO A 80 -42.15 31.92 -20.79
N PRO A 81 -41.99 32.30 -19.51
CA PRO A 81 -43.01 32.99 -18.74
C PRO A 81 -43.23 34.44 -19.20
N THR A 82 -44.50 34.82 -19.34
CA THR A 82 -44.96 36.17 -19.65
C THR A 82 -44.92 37.06 -18.40
N PHE A 83 -44.08 38.11 -18.42
CA PHE A 83 -44.09 39.16 -17.40
C PHE A 83 -45.19 40.18 -17.70
N THR A 84 -46.03 40.47 -16.70
CA THR A 84 -47.05 41.52 -16.75
C THR A 84 -46.54 42.73 -15.96
N LEU A 85 -46.43 43.89 -16.61
CA LEU A 85 -46.04 45.15 -15.98
C LEU A 85 -47.30 45.91 -15.52
N THR A 86 -47.31 46.34 -14.26
CA THR A 86 -48.31 47.27 -13.71
C THR A 86 -47.65 48.65 -13.50
N PRO A 87 -48.23 49.76 -13.99
CA PRO A 87 -47.72 51.10 -13.73
C PRO A 87 -48.48 51.76 -12.58
N SER A 88 -47.77 52.47 -11.69
CA SER A 88 -48.39 53.52 -10.86
C SER A 88 -47.48 54.75 -10.79
N ARG A 89 -47.96 55.85 -11.39
CA ARG A 89 -47.50 57.23 -11.16
C ARG A 89 -48.04 57.68 -9.79
N THR A 90 -47.38 58.55 -9.01
CA THR A 90 -47.41 60.04 -9.04
C THR A 90 -46.62 60.54 -7.78
N PRO A 91 -46.38 61.86 -7.54
CA PRO A 91 -45.24 62.67 -7.98
C PRO A 91 -44.29 63.19 -6.85
N LEU A 92 -43.21 63.82 -7.32
CA LEU A 92 -42.09 64.51 -6.65
C LEU A 92 -42.46 65.63 -5.65
N PRO A 93 -41.55 65.99 -4.72
CA PRO A 93 -40.90 67.31 -4.83
C PRO A 93 -39.38 67.36 -4.54
N THR A 94 -38.69 68.02 -5.47
CA THR A 94 -37.56 68.99 -5.43
C THR A 94 -36.45 68.99 -4.35
N LEU A 95 -35.27 68.52 -4.80
CA LEU A 95 -33.85 68.98 -4.71
C LEU A 95 -33.37 70.08 -3.71
N THR A 96 -32.30 69.76 -2.96
CA THR A 96 -30.98 70.45 -2.98
C THR A 96 -29.88 69.55 -2.38
N PRO A 97 -28.58 69.72 -2.75
CA PRO A 97 -27.62 68.62 -2.85
C PRO A 97 -26.72 68.44 -1.62
N SER A 98 -26.32 67.19 -1.34
CA SER A 98 -25.11 66.89 -0.57
C SER A 98 -24.29 65.87 -1.35
N THR A 99 -23.10 66.29 -1.77
CA THR A 99 -22.08 65.46 -2.41
C THR A 99 -21.61 64.40 -1.43
N THR A 100 -21.97 63.13 -1.68
CA THR A 100 -21.39 61.97 -1.00
C THR A 100 -20.60 61.15 -2.03
N PRO A 101 -19.32 60.82 -1.79
CA PRO A 101 -18.48 60.14 -2.77
C PRO A 101 -18.97 58.72 -3.04
N THR A 102 -19.04 58.38 -4.32
CA THR A 102 -19.34 57.06 -4.87
C THR A 102 -18.34 56.00 -4.36
N PRO A 103 -18.76 54.92 -3.68
CA PRO A 103 -17.89 53.78 -3.47
C PRO A 103 -17.79 52.99 -4.78
N THR A 104 -16.58 52.90 -5.30
CA THR A 104 -16.16 52.02 -6.39
C THR A 104 -16.53 50.58 -6.03
N LEU A 105 -17.43 49.96 -6.80
CA LEU A 105 -17.71 48.52 -6.74
C LEU A 105 -16.49 47.76 -7.32
N SER A 106 -15.47 47.56 -6.51
CA SER A 106 -14.61 46.37 -6.66
C SER A 106 -15.27 45.25 -5.86
N PRO A 107 -15.60 44.10 -6.47
CA PRO A 107 -16.08 42.95 -5.71
C PRO A 107 -14.90 42.41 -4.89
N THR A 108 -14.78 42.88 -3.65
CA THR A 108 -13.96 42.21 -2.65
C THR A 108 -14.65 40.89 -2.34
N PHE A 109 -14.08 39.76 -2.80
CA PHE A 109 -14.46 38.44 -2.35
C PHE A 109 -14.34 38.41 -0.81
N THR A 110 -15.47 38.59 -0.14
CA THR A 110 -15.55 38.42 1.31
C THR A 110 -15.62 36.92 1.52
N SER A 111 -14.58 36.34 2.12
CA SER A 111 -14.61 34.94 2.56
C SER A 111 -15.89 34.72 3.35
N SER A 112 -16.75 33.78 2.92
CA SER A 112 -17.93 33.42 3.68
C SER A 112 -17.51 33.09 5.11
N PRO A 113 -18.23 33.58 6.14
CA PRO A 113 -17.92 33.24 7.52
C PRO A 113 -17.94 31.72 7.66
N LEU A 114 -16.89 31.17 8.29
CA LEU A 114 -16.80 29.75 8.62
C LEU A 114 -18.12 29.32 9.30
N PRO A 115 -18.78 28.25 8.84
CA PRO A 115 -20.02 27.82 9.44
C PRO A 115 -19.78 27.42 10.91
N PRO A 116 -20.77 27.66 11.80
CA PRO A 116 -20.62 27.39 13.23
C PRO A 116 -20.21 25.93 13.44
N THR A 117 -19.17 25.72 14.23
CA THR A 117 -18.74 24.39 14.67
C THR A 117 -19.95 23.70 15.31
N LEU A 118 -20.40 22.61 14.68
CA LEU A 118 -21.52 21.81 15.18
C LEU A 118 -21.08 21.15 16.49
N THR A 119 -21.29 21.83 17.62
CA THR A 119 -21.04 21.27 18.96
C THR A 119 -21.73 19.90 19.03
N PRO A 120 -21.07 18.84 19.55
CA PRO A 120 -21.70 17.53 19.68
C PRO A 120 -22.95 17.66 20.56
N ALA A 121 -24.12 17.64 19.94
CA ALA A 121 -25.40 17.55 20.63
C ALA A 121 -25.83 16.08 20.53
N LEU A 122 -26.26 15.45 21.62
CA LEU A 122 -26.82 14.12 21.56
C LEU A 122 -28.28 14.19 21.06
N PRO A 123 -28.75 13.22 20.25
CA PRO A 123 -30.16 13.18 19.86
C PRO A 123 -31.02 12.84 21.08
N ILE A 124 -32.28 13.31 21.08
CA ILE A 124 -33.26 12.86 22.08
C ILE A 124 -33.65 11.41 21.80
N SER A 125 -34.12 10.68 22.82
CA SER A 125 -34.43 9.25 22.70
C SER A 125 -35.65 8.91 21.85
N THR A 126 -36.48 9.89 21.48
CA THR A 126 -37.74 9.68 20.76
C THR A 126 -37.51 9.69 19.25
N GLU A 127 -37.38 8.51 18.62
CA GLU A 127 -37.11 8.39 17.18
C GLU A 127 -38.19 9.05 16.29
N SER A 128 -39.46 8.97 16.70
CA SER A 128 -40.59 9.57 15.95
C SER A 128 -40.56 11.10 15.88
N ALA A 129 -39.67 11.73 16.66
CA ALA A 129 -39.42 13.17 16.62
C ALA A 129 -38.46 13.58 15.50
N TYR A 130 -37.94 12.63 14.71
CA TYR A 130 -37.01 12.92 13.62
C TYR A 130 -37.63 12.58 12.26
N LEU A 131 -37.26 13.37 11.25
CA LEU A 131 -37.65 13.17 9.85
C LEU A 131 -36.41 13.29 8.97
N LEU A 132 -36.36 12.54 7.87
CA LEU A 132 -35.35 12.78 6.83
C LEU A 132 -35.63 14.12 6.15
N ILE A 133 -34.59 14.93 6.00
CA ILE A 133 -34.66 16.19 5.26
C ILE A 133 -34.79 15.86 3.78
N PRO A 134 -35.79 16.40 3.07
CA PRO A 134 -35.83 16.30 1.63
C PRO A 134 -34.58 16.93 1.03
N TRP A 135 -33.80 16.14 0.31
CA TRP A 135 -32.63 16.64 -0.38
C TRP A 135 -33.06 17.37 -1.65
N THR A 136 -32.72 18.66 -1.74
CA THR A 136 -32.77 19.43 -2.99
C THR A 136 -31.35 19.68 -3.49
N ALA A 137 -31.19 20.10 -4.75
CA ALA A 137 -29.87 20.41 -5.30
C ALA A 137 -29.16 21.56 -4.55
N GLU A 138 -29.92 22.58 -4.13
CA GLU A 138 -29.40 23.74 -3.38
C GLU A 138 -28.94 23.33 -1.97
N TYR A 139 -29.71 22.45 -1.34
CA TYR A 139 -29.35 21.94 -0.02
C TYR A 139 -28.14 20.99 -0.11
N ALA A 140 -28.06 20.15 -1.15
CA ALA A 140 -26.88 19.35 -1.42
C ALA A 140 -25.63 20.22 -1.63
N ASP A 141 -25.73 21.31 -2.41
CA ASP A 141 -24.61 22.26 -2.59
C ASP A 141 -24.15 22.86 -1.25
N THR A 142 -25.10 23.21 -0.38
CA THR A 142 -24.80 23.73 0.96
C THR A 142 -24.02 22.72 1.80
N ILE A 143 -24.43 21.45 1.79
CA ILE A 143 -23.73 20.38 2.52
C ILE A 143 -22.34 20.12 1.92
N ILE A 144 -22.22 20.13 0.59
CA ILE A 144 -20.93 19.96 -0.11
C ILE A 144 -19.98 21.07 0.32
N ASN A 145 -20.37 22.34 0.21
CA ASN A 145 -19.52 23.46 0.60
C ASN A 145 -19.13 23.38 2.10
N PHE A 146 -20.04 22.93 2.96
CA PHE A 146 -19.73 22.70 4.38
C PHE A 146 -18.69 21.59 4.56
N MET A 147 -18.83 20.46 3.87
CA MET A 147 -17.91 19.33 3.99
C MET A 147 -16.56 19.57 3.32
N GLU A 148 -16.50 20.42 2.30
CA GLU A 148 -15.23 20.87 1.71
C GLU A 148 -14.44 21.78 2.66
N ALA A 149 -15.12 22.59 3.48
CA ALA A 149 -14.48 23.40 4.51
C ALA A 149 -14.12 22.60 5.78
N TYR A 150 -14.61 21.36 5.91
CA TYR A 150 -14.45 20.56 7.12
C TYR A 150 -12.99 20.28 7.51
N PRO A 151 -12.07 19.91 6.59
CA PRO A 151 -10.65 19.77 6.90
C PRO A 151 -10.03 21.01 7.55
N ASP A 152 -10.38 22.21 7.07
CA ASP A 152 -9.88 23.47 7.62
C ASP A 152 -10.44 23.76 9.02
N ILE A 153 -11.74 23.48 9.23
CA ILE A 153 -12.37 23.55 10.56
C ILE A 153 -11.65 22.63 11.54
N MET A 154 -11.30 21.42 11.13
CA MET A 154 -10.58 20.45 11.95
C MET A 154 -9.15 20.90 12.25
N ARG A 155 -8.43 21.44 11.27
CA ARG A 155 -7.07 21.99 11.48
C ARG A 155 -7.09 23.19 12.44
N GLN A 156 -8.11 24.06 12.36
CA GLN A 156 -8.27 25.17 13.30
C GLN A 156 -8.56 24.68 14.72
N ALA A 157 -9.41 23.66 14.86
CA ALA A 157 -9.74 23.05 16.16
C ALA A 157 -8.59 22.21 16.73
N ASN A 158 -7.74 21.64 15.88
CA ASN A 158 -6.57 20.85 16.24
C ASN A 158 -5.35 21.30 15.43
N PRO A 159 -4.60 22.31 15.89
CA PRO A 159 -3.42 22.82 15.19
C PRO A 159 -2.31 21.78 14.96
N GLY A 160 -2.34 20.65 15.68
CA GLY A 160 -1.40 19.53 15.51
C GLY A 160 -1.80 18.52 14.44
N LEU A 161 -2.90 18.75 13.72
CA LEU A 161 -3.38 17.86 12.67
C LEU A 161 -2.32 17.71 11.56
N THR A 162 -1.87 16.48 11.33
CA THR A 162 -0.91 16.19 10.27
C THR A 162 -1.53 16.45 8.90
N GLN A 163 -0.70 16.70 7.88
CA GLN A 163 -1.18 16.89 6.51
C GLN A 163 -1.96 15.66 6.00
N ARG A 164 -1.55 14.45 6.40
CA ARG A 164 -2.25 13.21 6.06
C ARG A 164 -3.66 13.17 6.66
N GLU A 165 -3.81 13.52 7.94
CA GLU A 165 -5.11 13.57 8.61
C GLU A 165 -6.00 14.68 8.03
N TYR A 166 -5.40 15.82 7.67
CA TYR A 166 -6.11 16.89 6.97
C TYR A 166 -6.72 16.38 5.65
N LEU A 167 -5.90 15.77 4.80
CA LEU A 167 -6.37 15.25 3.50
C LEU A 167 -7.38 14.12 3.67
N ALA A 168 -7.24 13.27 4.68
CA ALA A 168 -8.21 12.20 4.98
C ALA A 168 -9.62 12.76 5.29
N ASN A 169 -9.74 13.98 5.81
CA ASN A 169 -11.03 14.61 6.08
C ASN A 169 -11.77 15.07 4.80
N THR A 170 -11.12 15.12 3.63
CA THR A 170 -11.80 15.36 2.33
C THR A 170 -12.72 14.21 1.93
N TYR A 171 -12.59 13.04 2.60
CA TYR A 171 -13.44 11.87 2.42
C TYR A 171 -14.93 12.22 2.49
N TYR A 172 -15.34 13.01 3.47
CA TYR A 172 -16.73 13.34 3.70
C TYR A 172 -17.31 14.23 2.60
N ALA A 173 -16.51 15.16 2.04
CA ALA A 173 -16.91 15.95 0.89
C ALA A 173 -17.13 15.05 -0.34
N SER A 174 -16.20 14.12 -0.59
CA SER A 174 -16.31 13.19 -1.72
C SER A 174 -17.58 12.33 -1.64
N LEU A 175 -17.95 11.90 -0.43
CA LEU A 175 -19.14 11.09 -0.18
C LEU A 175 -20.42 11.87 -0.54
N VAL A 176 -20.55 13.11 -0.05
CA VAL A 176 -21.73 13.95 -0.32
C VAL A 176 -21.82 14.29 -1.81
N GLN A 177 -20.69 14.60 -2.45
CA GLN A 177 -20.63 14.89 -3.87
C GLN A 177 -21.10 13.70 -4.71
N ALA A 178 -20.63 12.49 -4.42
CA ALA A 178 -21.08 11.28 -5.11
C ALA A 178 -22.59 11.07 -4.97
N GLU A 179 -23.14 11.24 -3.77
CA GLU A 179 -24.58 11.07 -3.54
C GLU A 179 -25.42 12.18 -4.21
N ALA A 180 -24.91 13.42 -4.23
CA ALA A 180 -25.54 14.54 -4.92
C ALA A 180 -25.55 14.33 -6.45
N LEU A 181 -24.44 13.87 -7.02
CA LEU A 181 -24.32 13.52 -8.43
C LEU A 181 -25.26 12.38 -8.84
N LEU A 182 -25.46 11.40 -7.95
CA LEU A 182 -26.41 10.31 -8.17
C LEU A 182 -27.85 10.81 -8.25
N ARG A 183 -28.25 11.76 -7.39
CA ARG A 183 -29.65 12.23 -7.30
C ARG A 183 -29.96 13.37 -8.27
N PHE A 184 -28.98 14.22 -8.53
CA PHE A 184 -29.13 15.43 -9.34
C PHE A 184 -28.07 15.48 -10.45
N PRO A 185 -27.99 14.48 -11.35
CA PRO A 185 -26.92 14.43 -12.36
C PRO A 185 -26.96 15.58 -13.37
N ASN A 186 -28.13 16.21 -13.55
CA ASN A 186 -28.41 17.17 -14.62
C ASN A 186 -28.64 18.61 -14.12
N VAL A 187 -28.39 18.90 -12.84
CA VAL A 187 -28.48 20.28 -12.34
C VAL A 187 -27.22 21.06 -12.70
N TRP A 188 -27.31 22.37 -12.78
CA TRP A 188 -26.19 23.21 -13.18
C TRP A 188 -24.99 23.13 -12.22
N GLN A 189 -25.23 22.84 -10.93
CA GLN A 189 -24.17 22.60 -9.94
C GLN A 189 -23.41 21.29 -10.15
N ALA A 190 -24.01 20.32 -10.85
CA ALA A 190 -23.44 18.99 -11.00
C ALA A 190 -22.08 19.01 -11.72
N GLU A 191 -21.86 19.95 -12.63
CA GLU A 191 -20.55 20.13 -13.26
C GLU A 191 -19.47 20.45 -12.22
N LYS A 192 -19.67 21.48 -11.40
CA LYS A 192 -18.77 21.85 -10.29
C LYS A 192 -18.53 20.65 -9.36
N TRP A 193 -19.58 19.92 -8.99
CA TRP A 193 -19.46 18.78 -8.10
C TRP A 193 -18.63 17.65 -8.69
N ARG A 194 -18.67 17.38 -9.99
CA ARG A 194 -17.84 16.34 -10.62
C ARG A 194 -16.35 16.68 -10.54
N TRP A 195 -16.00 17.94 -10.81
CA TRP A 195 -14.61 18.42 -10.72
C TRP A 195 -14.08 18.34 -9.29
N HIS A 196 -14.87 18.84 -8.34
CA HIS A 196 -14.51 18.78 -6.94
C HIS A 196 -14.45 17.34 -6.40
N TYR A 197 -15.32 16.45 -6.89
CA TYR A 197 -15.27 15.04 -6.56
C TYR A 197 -13.98 14.38 -7.03
N ALA A 198 -13.56 14.62 -8.28
CA ALA A 198 -12.29 14.13 -8.80
C ALA A 198 -11.09 14.65 -7.97
N TYR A 199 -11.12 15.92 -7.58
CA TYR A 199 -10.10 16.54 -6.72
C TYR A 199 -10.05 15.91 -5.31
N ASN A 200 -11.20 15.68 -4.68
CA ASN A 200 -11.26 15.07 -3.36
C ASN A 200 -10.83 13.59 -3.41
N LEU A 201 -11.19 12.85 -4.47
CA LEU A 201 -10.65 11.50 -4.69
C LEU A 201 -9.13 11.50 -4.84
N LEU A 202 -8.57 12.49 -5.55
CA LEU A 202 -7.12 12.65 -5.67
C LEU A 202 -6.45 12.92 -4.31
N SER A 203 -7.05 13.79 -3.49
CA SER A 203 -6.60 14.08 -2.11
C SER A 203 -6.57 12.82 -1.22
N LEU A 204 -7.49 11.88 -1.47
CA LEU A 204 -7.60 10.60 -0.76
C LEU A 204 -6.69 9.51 -1.33
N LYS A 205 -5.90 9.81 -2.37
CA LYS A 205 -5.09 8.84 -3.13
C LYS A 205 -5.95 7.71 -3.70
N ASP A 206 -7.19 8.02 -4.05
CA ASP A 206 -8.10 7.05 -4.63
C ASP A 206 -7.83 6.92 -6.13
N SER A 207 -7.50 5.70 -6.58
CA SER A 207 -7.25 5.39 -7.99
C SER A 207 -8.40 5.78 -8.95
N ARG A 208 -9.62 6.00 -8.45
CA ARG A 208 -10.74 6.45 -9.27
C ARG A 208 -10.59 7.90 -9.74
N ALA A 209 -9.79 8.72 -9.05
CA ALA A 209 -9.62 10.13 -9.40
C ALA A 209 -9.14 10.31 -10.85
N VAL A 210 -8.14 9.54 -11.28
CA VAL A 210 -7.61 9.59 -12.66
C VAL A 210 -8.69 9.26 -13.69
N SER A 211 -9.57 8.31 -13.39
CA SER A 211 -10.69 7.93 -14.27
C SER A 211 -11.74 9.04 -14.35
N HIS A 212 -12.06 9.71 -13.25
CA HIS A 212 -12.98 10.84 -13.24
C HIS A 212 -12.44 12.03 -14.03
N TYR A 213 -11.16 12.38 -13.84
CA TYR A 213 -10.53 13.42 -14.65
C TYR A 213 -10.48 13.07 -16.14
N ALA A 214 -10.19 11.81 -16.48
CA ALA A 214 -10.23 11.34 -17.87
C ALA A 214 -11.59 11.58 -18.51
N LEU A 215 -12.68 11.21 -17.82
CA LEU A 215 -14.05 11.42 -18.31
C LEU A 215 -14.41 12.90 -18.46
N LEU A 216 -14.02 13.75 -17.48
CA LEU A 216 -14.32 15.18 -17.52
C LEU A 216 -13.60 15.88 -18.67
N ILE A 217 -12.33 15.53 -18.90
CA ILE A 217 -11.54 16.10 -20.00
C ILE A 217 -12.02 15.55 -21.35
N GLU A 218 -12.38 14.27 -21.41
CA GLU A 218 -12.95 13.66 -22.62
C GLU A 218 -14.27 14.35 -23.02
N ASP A 219 -15.10 14.72 -22.05
CA ASP A 219 -16.34 15.47 -22.28
C ASP A 219 -16.07 16.87 -22.85
N ILE A 220 -15.13 17.61 -22.26
CA ILE A 220 -14.72 18.93 -22.77
C ILE A 220 -14.24 18.83 -24.22
N LEU A 221 -13.36 17.87 -24.52
CA LEU A 221 -12.76 17.75 -25.85
C LEU A 221 -13.78 17.33 -26.91
N ASN A 222 -14.71 16.44 -26.56
CA ASN A 222 -15.69 15.94 -27.53
C ASN A 222 -16.91 16.85 -27.69
N ASN A 223 -17.31 17.61 -26.66
CA ASN A 223 -18.58 18.34 -26.68
C ASN A 223 -18.43 19.87 -26.67
N GLU A 224 -17.28 20.41 -26.27
CA GLU A 224 -17.13 21.87 -26.08
C GLU A 224 -15.99 22.49 -26.87
N SER A 225 -14.77 21.95 -26.72
CA SER A 225 -13.55 22.54 -27.29
C SER A 225 -12.63 21.42 -27.75
N PRO A 226 -12.62 21.06 -29.06
CA PRO A 226 -11.74 20.04 -29.60
C PRO A 226 -10.25 20.43 -29.59
N ASP A 227 -9.95 21.67 -29.18
CA ASP A 227 -8.63 22.26 -29.17
C ASP A 227 -7.92 22.09 -27.83
N LEU A 228 -6.79 21.39 -27.86
CA LEU A 228 -5.90 21.18 -26.71
C LEU A 228 -5.25 22.48 -26.25
N ASP A 229 -5.03 23.46 -27.14
CA ASP A 229 -4.41 24.74 -26.76
C ASP A 229 -5.32 25.53 -25.81
N ASN A 230 -6.64 25.32 -25.89
CA ASN A 230 -7.63 25.92 -25.00
C ASN A 230 -7.98 25.05 -23.78
N LEU A 231 -7.45 23.82 -23.69
CA LEU A 231 -7.83 22.87 -22.64
C LEU A 231 -7.53 23.43 -21.25
N GLN A 232 -6.37 24.06 -21.06
CA GLN A 232 -6.00 24.67 -19.78
C GLN A 232 -7.02 25.70 -19.30
N PHE A 233 -7.47 26.57 -20.20
CA PHE A 233 -8.46 27.60 -19.88
C PHE A 233 -9.81 26.97 -19.52
N GLN A 234 -10.23 25.94 -20.25
CA GLN A 234 -11.47 25.21 -19.98
C GLN A 234 -11.45 24.47 -18.64
N ILE A 235 -10.31 23.90 -18.26
CA ILE A 235 -10.12 23.26 -16.96
C ILE A 235 -10.14 24.30 -15.84
N ASN A 236 -9.35 25.38 -15.95
CA ASN A 236 -9.27 26.43 -14.93
C ASN A 236 -10.61 27.11 -14.64
N ARG A 237 -11.47 27.24 -15.66
CA ARG A 237 -12.82 27.81 -15.48
C ARG A 237 -13.71 26.95 -14.58
N ARG A 238 -13.43 25.65 -14.46
CA ARG A 238 -14.22 24.67 -13.70
C ARG A 238 -13.60 24.36 -12.35
N ASP A 239 -12.27 24.31 -12.31
CA ASP A 239 -11.50 24.13 -11.09
C ASP A 239 -10.16 24.86 -11.22
N GLU A 240 -10.05 26.02 -10.57
CA GLU A 240 -8.85 26.87 -10.59
C GLU A 240 -7.63 26.23 -9.92
N ARG A 241 -7.83 25.13 -9.16
CA ARG A 241 -6.76 24.40 -8.49
C ARG A 241 -6.01 23.46 -9.45
N VAL A 242 -6.53 23.24 -10.66
CA VAL A 242 -6.01 22.23 -11.59
C VAL A 242 -5.26 22.90 -12.73
N ILE A 243 -3.95 22.66 -12.80
CA ILE A 243 -3.07 23.11 -13.86
C ILE A 243 -2.76 21.92 -14.76
N SER A 244 -3.23 21.95 -16.01
CA SER A 244 -2.87 20.99 -17.05
C SER A 244 -1.66 21.43 -17.87
N SER A 245 -0.90 20.44 -18.31
CA SER A 245 0.12 20.55 -19.35
C SER A 245 0.01 19.34 -20.27
N SER A 246 0.46 19.46 -21.52
CA SER A 246 0.49 18.34 -22.45
C SER A 246 1.89 18.10 -23.02
N ILE A 247 2.16 16.83 -23.31
CA ILE A 247 3.43 16.35 -23.86
C ILE A 247 3.10 15.56 -25.12
N LYS A 248 3.57 16.04 -26.27
CA LYS A 248 3.32 15.37 -27.56
C LYS A 248 4.02 14.01 -27.61
N HIS A 249 3.27 12.97 -27.96
CA HIS A 249 3.79 11.64 -28.23
C HIS A 249 3.80 11.33 -29.74
N SER A 250 2.70 11.62 -30.43
CA SER A 250 2.58 11.48 -31.90
C SER A 250 1.69 12.58 -32.47
N GLN A 251 1.41 12.55 -33.78
CA GLN A 251 0.49 13.51 -34.40
C GLN A 251 -0.93 13.48 -33.80
N ASN A 252 -1.39 12.31 -33.32
CA ASN A 252 -2.76 12.12 -32.85
C ASN A 252 -2.82 11.65 -31.38
N SER A 253 -1.73 11.79 -30.63
CA SER A 253 -1.68 11.34 -29.24
C SER A 253 -0.71 12.17 -28.40
N GLU A 254 -1.09 12.42 -27.16
CA GLU A 254 -0.38 13.26 -26.20
C GLU A 254 -0.54 12.66 -24.81
N ILE A 255 0.36 13.00 -23.91
CA ILE A 255 0.20 12.75 -22.48
C ILE A 255 -0.29 14.06 -21.86
N ILE A 256 -1.38 14.01 -21.11
CA ILE A 256 -1.88 15.14 -20.34
C ILE A 256 -1.50 14.93 -18.88
N GLN A 257 -0.81 15.90 -18.31
CA GLN A 257 -0.47 15.96 -16.90
C GLN A 257 -1.37 17.01 -16.23
N LEU A 258 -2.04 16.65 -15.13
CA LEU A 258 -2.79 17.58 -14.29
C LEU A 258 -2.07 17.72 -12.95
N LYS A 259 -1.63 18.92 -12.64
CA LYS A 259 -1.02 19.32 -11.37
C LYS A 259 -2.05 20.00 -10.48
N THR A 260 -2.15 19.54 -9.25
CA THR A 260 -3.00 20.12 -8.21
C THR A 260 -2.17 20.38 -6.94
N PRO A 261 -2.68 21.14 -5.96
CA PRO A 261 -2.01 21.28 -4.66
C PRO A 261 -1.81 19.97 -3.87
N VAL A 262 -2.52 18.90 -4.23
CA VAL A 262 -2.56 17.64 -3.46
C VAL A 262 -1.96 16.45 -4.20
N GLY A 263 -1.66 16.59 -5.49
CA GLY A 263 -1.19 15.47 -6.31
C GLY A 263 -1.15 15.75 -7.80
N LEU A 264 -0.67 14.75 -8.54
CA LEU A 264 -0.54 14.75 -10.00
C LEU A 264 -1.39 13.65 -10.61
N VAL A 265 -1.93 13.91 -11.80
CA VAL A 265 -2.70 12.96 -12.60
C VAL A 265 -2.09 12.89 -13.99
N TRP A 266 -1.87 11.69 -14.49
CA TRP A 266 -1.34 11.43 -15.83
C TRP A 266 -2.37 10.67 -16.65
N LEU A 267 -2.65 11.20 -17.84
CA LEU A 267 -3.64 10.67 -18.77
C LEU A 267 -2.99 10.52 -20.14
N TYR A 268 -3.34 9.44 -20.85
CA TYR A 268 -2.95 9.28 -22.23
C TYR A 268 -4.12 9.61 -23.16
N TYR A 269 -3.91 10.60 -24.00
CA TYR A 269 -4.88 11.13 -24.93
C TYR A 269 -4.65 10.56 -26.33
N THR A 270 -5.73 10.19 -27.01
CA THR A 270 -5.73 9.75 -28.41
C THR A 270 -6.88 10.36 -29.19
N GLN A 271 -6.63 10.70 -30.45
CA GLN A 271 -7.65 11.18 -31.38
C GLN A 271 -7.85 10.17 -32.51
N GLN A 272 -9.08 9.65 -32.66
CA GLN A 272 -9.44 8.74 -33.74
C GLN A 272 -10.74 9.21 -34.40
N LYS A 273 -10.66 9.54 -35.70
CA LYS A 273 -11.81 9.98 -36.51
C LYS A 273 -12.58 11.16 -35.90
N GLY A 274 -11.87 12.11 -35.30
CA GLY A 274 -12.46 13.28 -34.63
C GLY A 274 -13.08 13.01 -33.26
N ILE A 275 -13.00 11.76 -32.76
CA ILE A 275 -13.38 11.42 -31.39
C ILE A 275 -12.12 11.37 -30.53
N TYR A 276 -12.15 12.09 -29.42
CA TYR A 276 -11.10 12.09 -28.42
C TYR A 276 -11.36 11.02 -27.38
N ARG A 277 -10.32 10.28 -27.00
CA ARG A 277 -10.37 9.31 -25.90
C ARG A 277 -9.21 9.53 -24.95
N LEU A 278 -9.50 9.50 -23.65
CA LEU A 278 -8.48 9.52 -22.61
C LEU A 278 -8.43 8.20 -21.87
N TYR A 279 -7.21 7.72 -21.66
CA TYR A 279 -6.92 6.54 -20.86
C TYR A 279 -6.22 6.97 -19.57
N PRO A 280 -6.71 6.53 -18.40
CA PRO A 280 -6.04 6.80 -17.13
C PRO A 280 -4.69 6.08 -17.09
N LEU A 281 -3.60 6.79 -16.77
CA LEU A 281 -2.30 6.17 -16.51
C LEU A 281 -2.07 6.00 -15.01
N THR A 282 -2.03 7.11 -14.27
CA THR A 282 -1.75 7.07 -12.82
C THR A 282 -2.09 8.38 -12.11
N ASN A 283 -2.24 8.29 -10.79
CA ASN A 283 -2.37 9.41 -9.87
C ASN A 283 -1.58 9.23 -8.56
N THR A 284 -0.64 8.28 -8.52
CA THR A 284 -0.11 7.75 -7.25
C THR A 284 1.13 8.46 -6.72
N PHE A 285 1.55 9.57 -7.33
CA PHE A 285 2.75 10.27 -6.90
C PHE A 285 2.42 11.29 -5.81
N GLU A 286 3.06 11.15 -4.65
CA GLU A 286 3.05 12.18 -3.61
C GLU A 286 3.92 13.33 -4.11
N ILE A 287 3.36 14.54 -4.14
CA ILE A 287 4.19 15.74 -4.27
C ILE A 287 4.73 16.01 -2.87
N ASP A 288 5.78 15.30 -2.47
CA ASP A 288 6.61 15.81 -1.38
C ASP A 288 7.37 17.01 -1.92
N GLU A 289 7.42 18.11 -1.16
CA GLU A 289 7.98 19.40 -1.61
C GLU A 289 9.43 19.31 -2.13
N GLU A 290 10.15 18.25 -1.79
CA GLU A 290 11.56 18.01 -2.15
C GLU A 290 11.76 17.07 -3.36
N THR A 291 10.72 16.42 -3.87
CA THR A 291 10.84 15.46 -4.99
C THR A 291 10.28 16.03 -6.29
N SER A 292 11.08 15.99 -7.36
CA SER A 292 10.60 16.26 -8.72
C SER A 292 10.20 14.97 -9.42
N LEU A 293 9.07 14.99 -10.13
CA LEU A 293 8.74 13.92 -11.07
C LEU A 293 9.35 14.21 -12.42
N GLU A 294 10.09 13.23 -12.93
CA GLU A 294 10.66 13.23 -14.25
C GLU A 294 9.95 12.18 -15.12
N TYR A 295 10.00 12.39 -16.44
CA TYR A 295 9.46 11.43 -17.41
C TYR A 295 10.40 11.22 -18.58
N LYS A 296 10.34 10.01 -19.17
CA LYS A 296 11.15 9.64 -20.34
C LYS A 296 10.36 8.75 -21.31
N TRP A 297 10.80 8.78 -22.57
CA TRP A 297 10.33 7.91 -23.66
C TRP A 297 11.44 6.97 -24.06
N VAL A 298 11.23 5.66 -23.91
CA VAL A 298 12.28 4.65 -24.15
C VAL A 298 11.64 3.35 -24.59
N ASP A 299 12.20 2.70 -25.61
CA ASP A 299 11.84 1.32 -26.00
C ASP A 299 12.52 0.31 -25.05
N LEU A 300 11.78 -0.10 -24.02
CA LEU A 300 12.13 -1.12 -23.02
C LEU A 300 11.67 -2.53 -23.44
N SER A 301 10.69 -2.66 -24.32
CA SER A 301 10.19 -3.96 -24.79
C SER A 301 10.99 -4.52 -25.99
N GLY A 302 11.73 -3.66 -26.69
CA GLY A 302 12.49 -3.96 -27.90
C GLY A 302 11.61 -4.20 -29.13
N ASP A 303 10.38 -3.70 -29.12
CA ASP A 303 9.40 -3.88 -30.19
C ASP A 303 9.39 -2.72 -31.21
N GLY A 304 10.22 -1.70 -30.99
CA GLY A 304 10.33 -0.50 -31.81
C GLY A 304 9.39 0.63 -31.40
N ASN A 305 8.51 0.45 -30.42
CA ASN A 305 7.69 1.49 -29.81
C ASN A 305 8.30 1.95 -28.50
N THR A 306 8.17 3.24 -28.18
CA THR A 306 8.66 3.76 -26.91
C THR A 306 7.60 3.68 -25.81
N GLU A 307 8.00 3.18 -24.66
CA GLU A 307 7.22 3.25 -23.42
C GLU A 307 7.36 4.60 -22.73
N PHE A 308 6.29 4.99 -22.03
CA PHE A 308 6.25 6.18 -21.20
C PHE A 308 6.63 5.83 -19.76
N ILE A 309 7.69 6.44 -19.25
CA ILE A 309 8.24 6.16 -17.92
C ILE A 309 8.07 7.41 -17.06
N ILE A 310 7.54 7.25 -15.85
CA ILE A 310 7.43 8.30 -14.83
C ILE A 310 8.18 7.85 -13.57
N TYR A 311 9.06 8.69 -13.04
CA TYR A 311 9.83 8.38 -11.83
C TYR A 311 10.14 9.63 -10.98
N GLU A 312 10.48 9.43 -9.71
CA GLU A 312 10.86 10.48 -8.77
C GLU A 312 12.38 10.71 -8.75
N GLU A 313 12.80 11.97 -8.62
CA GLU A 313 14.20 12.37 -8.49
C GLU A 313 14.37 13.55 -7.49
N PRO A 314 15.30 13.47 -6.51
CA PRO A 314 16.02 12.26 -6.08
C PRO A 314 15.05 11.29 -5.38
N ALA A 315 15.29 9.99 -5.57
CA ALA A 315 14.53 8.95 -4.88
C ALA A 315 15.14 8.74 -3.48
N ASN A 316 14.65 9.47 -2.48
CA ASN A 316 15.00 9.24 -1.06
C ASN A 316 14.27 8.01 -0.47
N ILE A 317 13.25 7.52 -1.17
CA ILE A 317 12.52 6.27 -0.90
C ILE A 317 12.50 5.46 -2.19
N GLN A 318 12.67 4.13 -2.10
CA GLN A 318 12.91 3.30 -3.27
C GLN A 318 11.56 2.99 -3.91
N ARG A 319 11.02 3.97 -4.65
CA ARG A 319 9.81 3.81 -5.44
C ARG A 319 10.19 3.38 -6.85
N THR A 320 9.55 2.31 -7.31
CA THR A 320 9.72 1.82 -8.67
C THR A 320 9.05 2.78 -9.66
N PRO A 321 9.68 3.06 -10.81
CA PRO A 321 9.11 3.83 -11.90
C PRO A 321 7.78 3.24 -12.35
N GLN A 322 6.91 4.10 -12.86
CA GLN A 322 5.69 3.66 -13.51
C GLN A 322 5.90 3.70 -15.01
N ILE A 323 5.84 2.52 -15.62
CA ILE A 323 6.17 2.31 -17.03
C ILE A 323 4.88 1.90 -17.74
N PHE A 324 4.58 2.55 -18.87
CA PHE A 324 3.38 2.31 -19.65
C PHE A 324 3.72 2.04 -21.12
N ASP A 325 3.29 0.88 -21.59
CA ASP A 325 3.29 0.48 -22.99
C ASP A 325 2.07 1.10 -23.69
N LEU A 326 2.35 2.14 -24.49
CA LEU A 326 1.34 2.90 -25.23
C LEU A 326 1.04 2.30 -26.62
N SER A 327 1.73 1.23 -27.02
CA SER A 327 1.40 0.49 -28.26
C SER A 327 0.08 -0.26 -28.13
N LYS A 328 -0.35 -0.53 -26.88
CA LYS A 328 -1.62 -1.16 -26.53
C LYS A 328 -2.66 -0.11 -26.17
N MET A 329 -3.92 -0.39 -26.52
CA MET A 329 -5.07 0.45 -26.19
C MET A 329 -6.12 -0.43 -25.49
N PRO A 330 -6.42 -0.22 -24.18
CA PRO A 330 -5.82 0.78 -23.29
C PRO A 330 -4.31 0.54 -23.05
N PRO A 331 -3.54 1.57 -22.66
CA PRO A 331 -2.13 1.43 -22.30
C PRO A 331 -1.93 0.35 -21.23
N ARG A 332 -0.89 -0.46 -21.40
CA ARG A 332 -0.56 -1.52 -20.44
C ARG A 332 0.54 -1.03 -19.51
N LYS A 333 0.29 -1.06 -18.20
CA LYS A 333 1.34 -0.83 -17.21
C LYS A 333 2.31 -2.02 -17.19
N MET A 334 3.60 -1.74 -17.27
CA MET A 334 4.68 -2.73 -17.10
C MET A 334 5.11 -2.70 -15.64
N GLU A 335 4.84 -3.78 -14.93
CA GLU A 335 5.07 -3.86 -13.49
C GLU A 335 6.44 -4.45 -13.17
N PHE A 336 7.02 -4.00 -12.07
CA PHE A 336 8.22 -4.63 -11.52
C PHE A 336 7.85 -5.96 -10.87
N SER A 337 8.79 -6.90 -10.91
CA SER A 337 8.63 -8.21 -10.30
C SER A 337 8.21 -8.10 -8.81
N PRO A 338 7.11 -8.74 -8.39
CA PRO A 338 6.65 -8.68 -6.99
C PRO A 338 7.52 -9.52 -6.02
N TYR A 339 8.43 -10.36 -6.53
CA TYR A 339 9.28 -11.24 -5.69
C TYR A 339 10.64 -10.63 -5.38
N GLN A 340 11.01 -9.53 -6.03
CA GLN A 340 12.28 -8.86 -5.75
C GLN A 340 12.16 -7.97 -4.51
N LYS A 341 13.08 -8.12 -3.56
CA LYS A 341 13.17 -7.25 -2.40
C LYS A 341 13.96 -6.00 -2.77
N TYR A 342 13.27 -4.87 -2.79
CA TYR A 342 13.80 -3.55 -3.14
C TYR A 342 14.16 -2.72 -1.90
N THR A 343 14.77 -3.33 -0.89
CA THR A 343 15.06 -2.62 0.37
C THR A 343 16.56 -2.44 0.56
N ILE A 344 17.03 -1.20 0.43
CA ILE A 344 18.41 -0.82 0.79
C ILE A 344 18.58 -0.86 2.32
N GLY A 345 17.60 -0.34 3.07
CA GLY A 345 17.57 -0.38 4.54
C GLY A 345 18.56 0.54 5.25
N LEU A 346 19.27 1.39 4.53
CA LEU A 346 20.06 2.50 5.07
C LEU A 346 19.55 3.80 4.45
N GLU A 347 19.95 4.94 5.02
CA GLU A 347 19.72 6.23 4.36
C GLU A 347 20.56 6.29 3.08
N TYR A 348 19.95 6.69 1.97
CA TYR A 348 20.62 6.74 0.68
C TYR A 348 20.04 7.86 -0.19
N LYS A 349 20.81 8.25 -1.20
CA LYS A 349 20.35 9.10 -2.30
C LYS A 349 20.31 8.29 -3.57
N GLY A 350 19.11 8.08 -4.12
CA GLY A 350 18.89 7.28 -5.33
C GLY A 350 18.46 8.11 -6.54
N PHE A 351 18.69 7.57 -7.73
CA PHE A 351 18.12 8.07 -8.98
C PHE A 351 17.94 6.94 -10.00
N TRP A 352 17.03 7.16 -10.94
CA TRP A 352 16.78 6.25 -12.06
C TRP A 352 17.43 6.78 -13.34
N GLN A 353 18.11 5.92 -14.08
CA GLN A 353 18.71 6.23 -15.36
C GLN A 353 18.30 5.18 -16.40
N ILE A 354 18.41 5.53 -17.68
CA ILE A 354 18.13 4.62 -18.79
C ILE A 354 19.46 4.24 -19.41
N MET A 355 19.65 2.95 -19.65
CA MET A 355 20.81 2.41 -20.33
C MET A 355 20.38 1.84 -21.67
N SER A 356 20.78 2.50 -22.75
CA SER A 356 20.51 2.06 -24.12
C SER A 356 21.82 1.65 -24.77
N SER A 357 21.96 0.37 -25.12
CA SER A 357 23.08 -0.12 -25.92
C SER A 357 22.70 -0.15 -27.41
N LYS A 358 23.64 0.21 -28.30
CA LYS A 358 23.39 0.15 -29.76
C LYS A 358 23.21 -1.28 -30.28
N ASP A 359 23.72 -2.25 -29.54
CA ASP A 359 23.70 -3.67 -29.92
C ASP A 359 22.52 -4.43 -29.30
N GLU A 360 21.84 -3.85 -28.31
CA GLU A 360 20.67 -4.44 -27.67
C GLU A 360 19.38 -3.92 -28.31
N LYS A 361 18.41 -4.82 -28.52
CA LYS A 361 17.11 -4.44 -29.08
C LYS A 361 16.25 -3.66 -28.10
N ALA A 362 16.39 -3.93 -26.80
CA ALA A 362 15.62 -3.30 -25.73
C ALA A 362 16.55 -2.49 -24.84
N SER A 363 16.13 -1.28 -24.46
CA SER A 363 16.80 -0.51 -23.41
C SER A 363 16.56 -1.13 -22.03
N LYS A 364 17.47 -0.85 -21.10
CA LYS A 364 17.38 -1.25 -19.71
C LYS A 364 17.13 -0.04 -18.83
N ILE A 365 16.44 -0.24 -17.70
CA ILE A 365 16.29 0.79 -16.69
C ILE A 365 17.20 0.46 -15.51
N VAL A 366 17.95 1.45 -15.03
CA VAL A 366 18.97 1.25 -14.00
C VAL A 366 18.69 2.15 -12.82
N PHE A 367 18.61 1.56 -11.65
CA PHE A 367 18.58 2.28 -10.38
C PHE A 367 19.99 2.43 -9.85
N LYS A 368 20.38 3.65 -9.47
CA LYS A 368 21.65 3.93 -8.81
C LYS A 368 21.38 4.59 -7.46
N ALA A 369 22.00 4.08 -6.41
CA ALA A 369 21.90 4.64 -5.08
C ALA A 369 23.26 4.75 -4.41
N THR A 370 23.50 5.83 -3.69
CA THR A 370 24.66 5.98 -2.80
C THR A 370 24.18 6.07 -1.36
N VAL A 371 24.68 5.17 -0.51
CA VAL A 371 24.34 5.11 0.92
C VAL A 371 25.14 6.16 1.70
N TYR A 372 24.48 6.87 2.63
CA TYR A 372 25.07 7.94 3.45
C TYR A 372 24.71 7.80 4.94
N PRO A 373 25.50 8.47 5.80
CA PRO A 373 26.82 8.03 6.20
C PRO A 373 26.68 6.80 7.12
N PRO A 374 26.95 5.63 6.57
CA PRO A 374 28.25 5.02 6.81
C PRO A 374 28.86 4.47 5.51
N CYS A 375 30.16 4.69 5.25
CA CYS A 375 30.95 4.07 4.17
C CYS A 375 30.29 4.02 2.76
N PRO A 376 30.59 4.97 1.84
CA PRO A 376 29.83 5.14 0.61
C PRO A 376 29.90 3.91 -0.30
N VAL A 377 28.79 3.17 -0.33
CA VAL A 377 28.53 2.10 -1.30
C VAL A 377 27.61 2.65 -2.37
N THR A 378 28.02 2.47 -3.62
CA THR A 378 27.19 2.73 -4.79
C THR A 378 26.55 1.41 -5.21
N ILE A 379 25.23 1.35 -5.09
CA ILE A 379 24.41 0.22 -5.51
C ILE A 379 23.88 0.55 -6.90
N THR A 380 24.16 -0.30 -7.88
CA THR A 380 23.60 -0.21 -9.23
C THR A 380 22.75 -1.45 -9.48
N ARG A 381 21.48 -1.28 -9.84
CA ARG A 381 20.59 -2.39 -10.20
C ARG A 381 20.03 -2.17 -11.59
N THR A 382 20.19 -3.16 -12.45
CA THR A 382 19.76 -3.11 -13.85
C THR A 382 18.54 -3.98 -14.04
N PHE A 383 17.50 -3.42 -14.64
CA PHE A 383 16.24 -4.10 -14.89
C PHE A 383 15.95 -4.19 -16.38
N GLN A 384 15.47 -5.37 -16.79
CA GLN A 384 15.06 -5.66 -18.14
C GLN A 384 13.64 -6.21 -18.15
N TRP A 385 12.89 -5.89 -19.21
CA TRP A 385 11.57 -6.47 -19.44
C TRP A 385 11.71 -7.91 -19.94
N ASP A 386 11.12 -8.87 -19.24
CA ASP A 386 11.14 -10.30 -19.63
C ASP A 386 9.95 -10.71 -20.52
N GLY A 387 8.97 -9.81 -20.71
CA GLY A 387 7.70 -10.08 -21.37
C GLY A 387 6.47 -9.94 -20.46
N LEU A 388 6.64 -10.04 -19.15
CA LEU A 388 5.59 -9.93 -18.13
C LEU A 388 5.93 -8.97 -16.99
N TRP A 389 7.19 -8.91 -16.55
CA TRP A 389 7.68 -8.07 -15.48
C TRP A 389 8.98 -7.35 -15.87
N MET A 390 9.24 -6.22 -15.22
CA MET A 390 10.60 -5.68 -15.13
C MET A 390 11.34 -6.51 -14.07
N GLU A 391 12.33 -7.29 -14.51
CA GLU A 391 13.15 -8.13 -13.66
C GLU A 391 14.56 -7.56 -13.53
N GLU A 392 15.10 -7.54 -12.31
CA GLU A 392 16.53 -7.36 -12.04
C GLU A 392 17.34 -8.39 -12.83
N GLU A 393 18.09 -7.91 -13.82
CA GLU A 393 19.03 -8.70 -14.62
C GLU A 393 20.38 -8.80 -13.91
N ASP A 394 20.81 -7.70 -13.30
CA ASP A 394 22.12 -7.57 -12.67
C ASP A 394 22.10 -6.55 -11.51
N ALA A 395 22.99 -6.75 -10.55
CA ALA A 395 23.20 -5.86 -9.42
C ALA A 395 24.68 -5.78 -9.05
N ASP A 396 25.20 -4.55 -8.98
CA ASP A 396 26.60 -4.22 -8.71
C ASP A 396 26.71 -3.37 -7.45
N TYR A 397 27.69 -3.70 -6.59
CA TYR A 397 27.85 -3.11 -5.27
C TYR A 397 29.26 -2.56 -5.08
N ASN A 398 29.51 -1.41 -5.69
CA ASN A 398 30.83 -0.80 -5.66
C ASN A 398 31.04 0.04 -4.40
N ILE A 399 32.03 -0.36 -3.61
CA ILE A 399 32.51 0.38 -2.44
C ILE A 399 33.84 1.09 -2.75
N GLN A 400 33.92 2.38 -2.42
CA GLN A 400 35.16 3.14 -2.51
C GLN A 400 35.61 3.52 -1.10
N PRO A 401 36.58 2.81 -0.51
CA PRO A 401 37.02 3.04 0.86
C PRO A 401 37.59 4.46 1.01
N VAL A 402 36.94 5.30 1.82
CA VAL A 402 37.42 6.66 2.11
C VAL A 402 38.20 6.65 3.43
N PRO A 403 39.49 7.05 3.45
CA PRO A 403 40.25 7.20 4.68
C PRO A 403 39.52 8.11 5.67
N GLY A 404 39.23 7.61 6.88
CA GLY A 404 38.46 8.31 7.91
C GLY A 404 36.97 7.94 8.01
N LEU A 405 36.43 7.20 7.03
CA LEU A 405 35.06 6.64 7.09
C LEU A 405 35.04 5.10 7.20
N LEU A 406 36.21 4.45 7.23
CA LEU A 406 36.33 2.99 7.30
C LEU A 406 35.67 2.39 8.55
N ASN A 407 35.68 3.11 9.67
CA ASN A 407 35.10 2.67 10.94
C ASN A 407 33.58 2.46 10.87
N TYR A 408 32.96 2.99 9.83
CA TYR A 408 31.53 2.91 9.58
C TYR A 408 31.15 1.76 8.64
N CYS A 409 32.12 1.17 7.92
CA CYS A 409 31.84 0.14 6.91
C CYS A 409 31.30 -1.17 7.52
N ASP A 410 31.56 -1.45 8.80
CA ASP A 410 31.01 -2.65 9.45
C ASP A 410 29.47 -2.63 9.47
N LEU A 411 28.86 -1.45 9.70
CA LEU A 411 27.39 -1.33 9.67
C LEU A 411 26.84 -1.66 8.27
N VAL A 412 27.55 -1.24 7.22
CA VAL A 412 27.15 -1.56 5.84
C VAL A 412 27.28 -3.05 5.58
N VAL A 413 28.34 -3.70 6.06
CA VAL A 413 28.51 -5.16 5.91
C VAL A 413 27.39 -5.91 6.63
N GLU A 414 27.12 -5.58 7.89
CA GLU A 414 26.03 -6.21 8.68
C GLU A 414 24.66 -6.03 8.01
N GLN A 415 24.39 -4.84 7.50
CA GLN A 415 23.13 -4.57 6.80
C GLN A 415 23.06 -5.32 5.46
N SER A 416 24.15 -5.34 4.69
CA SER A 416 24.22 -6.03 3.40
C SER A 416 23.99 -7.53 3.56
N ALA A 417 24.57 -8.15 4.60
CA ALA A 417 24.39 -9.57 4.90
C ALA A 417 22.92 -9.89 5.20
N THR A 418 22.22 -8.97 5.85
CA THR A 418 20.82 -9.13 6.27
C THR A 418 19.82 -8.84 5.15
N LEU A 419 20.07 -7.80 4.34
CA LEU A 419 19.08 -7.26 3.40
C LEU A 419 19.41 -7.47 1.92
N TRP A 420 20.70 -7.44 1.56
CA TRP A 420 21.13 -7.50 0.16
C TRP A 420 21.53 -8.92 -0.25
N GLY A 421 21.89 -9.75 0.73
CA GLY A 421 22.33 -11.12 0.53
C GLY A 421 23.84 -11.27 0.62
N PHE A 422 24.32 -12.53 0.60
CA PHE A 422 25.74 -12.81 0.83
C PHE A 422 26.63 -12.39 -0.34
N GLU A 423 26.17 -12.48 -1.59
CA GLU A 423 26.98 -12.10 -2.75
C GLU A 423 27.42 -10.63 -2.71
N PRO A 424 26.51 -9.64 -2.56
CA PRO A 424 26.90 -8.25 -2.37
C PRO A 424 27.81 -8.03 -1.16
N THR A 425 27.55 -8.76 -0.08
CA THR A 425 28.30 -8.63 1.17
C THR A 425 29.75 -9.07 0.99
N ILE A 426 29.97 -10.19 0.28
CA ILE A 426 31.30 -10.72 -0.03
C ILE A 426 32.09 -9.69 -0.84
N GLU A 427 31.50 -9.13 -1.90
CA GLU A 427 32.14 -8.12 -2.76
C GLU A 427 32.61 -6.90 -1.95
N ILE A 428 31.71 -6.39 -1.10
CA ILE A 428 32.00 -5.26 -0.19
C ILE A 428 33.14 -5.63 0.77
N MET A 429 33.07 -6.80 1.38
CA MET A 429 34.05 -7.25 2.37
C MET A 429 35.43 -7.49 1.76
N GLU A 430 35.50 -8.08 0.58
CA GLU A 430 36.76 -8.32 -0.15
C GLU A 430 37.42 -7.00 -0.55
N SER A 431 36.63 -6.03 -1.00
CA SER A 431 37.10 -4.68 -1.36
C SER A 431 37.66 -3.91 -0.16
N LEU A 432 37.09 -4.12 1.03
CA LEU A 432 37.56 -3.51 2.28
C LEU A 432 38.76 -4.24 2.90
N TYR A 433 38.92 -5.54 2.60
CA TYR A 433 39.89 -6.41 3.27
C TYR A 433 41.34 -5.89 3.31
N PRO A 434 41.90 -5.25 2.26
CA PRO A 434 43.26 -4.72 2.30
C PRO A 434 43.47 -3.66 3.38
N ASN A 435 42.43 -2.90 3.70
CA ASN A 435 42.47 -1.74 4.61
C ASN A 435 41.82 -2.04 5.97
N TRP A 436 41.44 -3.29 6.25
CA TRP A 436 40.75 -3.70 7.47
C TRP A 436 41.70 -4.32 8.52
N PRO A 437 41.51 -4.04 9.83
CA PRO A 437 40.61 -3.03 10.42
C PRO A 437 41.21 -1.61 10.34
N PRO A 438 40.40 -0.55 10.38
CA PRO A 438 40.90 0.81 10.57
C PRO A 438 41.44 1.02 11.99
N GLU A 439 42.24 2.08 12.21
CA GLU A 439 42.92 2.32 13.49
C GLU A 439 41.95 2.47 14.69
N LEU A 440 40.74 2.99 14.46
CA LEU A 440 39.73 3.22 15.50
C LEU A 440 38.35 2.72 15.04
N ASN A 441 37.61 2.07 15.95
CA ASN A 441 36.17 1.84 15.89
C ASN A 441 35.45 2.84 16.79
N SER A 442 34.78 3.85 16.25
CA SER A 442 33.82 4.67 17.03
C SER A 442 34.35 5.11 18.41
N ASN A 443 35.65 5.49 18.47
CA ASN A 443 36.47 5.86 19.65
C ASN A 443 37.11 4.74 20.50
N THR A 444 37.09 3.49 20.06
CA THR A 444 37.77 2.33 20.69
C THR A 444 38.68 1.61 19.69
N ALA A 445 39.79 1.04 20.14
CA ALA A 445 40.62 0.23 19.25
C ALA A 445 39.92 -1.10 18.92
N TYR A 446 40.05 -1.56 17.69
CA TYR A 446 39.61 -2.91 17.30
C TYR A 446 40.39 -3.99 18.06
N ALA A 447 39.77 -5.16 18.25
CA ALA A 447 40.46 -6.29 18.84
C ALA A 447 41.65 -6.72 17.95
N PRO A 448 42.78 -7.19 18.52
CA PRO A 448 43.96 -7.56 17.73
C PRO A 448 43.72 -8.63 16.67
N ASP A 449 42.71 -9.48 16.85
CA ASP A 449 42.30 -10.58 15.98
C ASP A 449 41.18 -10.21 14.98
N THR A 450 40.81 -8.93 14.86
CA THR A 450 39.72 -8.47 13.98
C THR A 450 39.96 -8.81 12.50
N LYS A 451 41.22 -8.86 12.05
CA LYS A 451 41.52 -9.26 10.67
C LYS A 451 41.29 -10.75 10.42
N ASP A 452 41.50 -11.57 11.45
CA ASP A 452 41.19 -13.01 11.43
C ASP A 452 39.67 -13.24 11.46
N GLU A 453 38.94 -12.43 12.23
CA GLU A 453 37.47 -12.38 12.22
C GLU A 453 36.93 -12.13 10.81
N TRP A 454 37.50 -11.14 10.11
CA TRP A 454 37.07 -10.78 8.76
C TRP A 454 37.29 -11.90 7.75
N GLN A 455 38.44 -12.58 7.80
CA GLN A 455 38.70 -13.77 6.98
C GLN A 455 37.71 -14.90 7.28
N TYR A 456 37.41 -15.12 8.56
CA TYR A 456 36.41 -16.10 8.99
C TYR A 456 35.02 -15.76 8.44
N ARG A 457 34.57 -14.51 8.58
CA ARG A 457 33.28 -14.03 8.04
C ARG A 457 33.21 -14.20 6.52
N LEU A 458 34.26 -13.84 5.79
CA LEU A 458 34.36 -14.09 4.33
C LEU A 458 34.20 -15.58 3.99
N GLY A 459 34.82 -16.47 4.77
CA GLY A 459 34.64 -17.92 4.61
C GLY A 459 33.19 -18.36 4.84
N VAL A 460 32.54 -17.86 5.88
CA VAL A 460 31.13 -18.17 6.20
C VAL A 460 30.19 -17.65 5.12
N TYR A 461 30.35 -16.40 4.67
CA TYR A 461 29.46 -15.82 3.66
C TYR A 461 29.64 -16.48 2.30
N ASN A 462 30.87 -16.77 1.87
CA ASN A 462 31.11 -17.59 0.67
C ASN A 462 30.43 -18.97 0.79
N LEU A 463 30.46 -19.59 1.97
CA LEU A 463 29.82 -20.88 2.18
C LEU A 463 28.29 -20.79 2.03
N LEU A 464 27.67 -19.77 2.64
CA LEU A 464 26.23 -19.53 2.57
C LEU A 464 25.76 -19.08 1.17
N ALA A 465 26.63 -18.42 0.41
CA ALA A 465 26.41 -18.11 -1.00
C ALA A 465 26.54 -19.36 -1.92
N GLY A 466 27.10 -20.46 -1.43
CA GLY A 466 27.33 -21.68 -2.20
C GLY A 466 28.72 -21.79 -2.83
N HIS A 467 29.61 -20.83 -2.58
CA HIS A 467 31.01 -20.82 -3.01
C HIS A 467 31.90 -21.70 -2.12
N ILE A 468 31.61 -23.00 -2.07
CA ILE A 468 32.26 -23.96 -1.16
C ILE A 468 33.79 -23.95 -1.28
N ASN A 469 34.34 -23.94 -2.50
CA ASN A 469 35.79 -23.96 -2.73
C ASN A 469 36.48 -22.68 -2.23
N THR A 470 35.86 -21.52 -2.47
CA THR A 470 36.37 -20.22 -2.00
C THR A 470 36.31 -20.13 -0.48
N ALA A 471 35.20 -20.56 0.12
CA ALA A 471 35.05 -20.67 1.56
C ALA A 471 36.12 -21.57 2.19
N GLU A 472 36.37 -22.75 1.60
CA GLU A 472 37.42 -23.66 2.05
C GLU A 472 38.81 -23.00 2.02
N SER A 473 39.10 -22.24 0.97
CA SER A 473 40.35 -21.49 0.84
C SER A 473 40.51 -20.46 1.97
N TYR A 474 39.47 -19.69 2.28
CA TYR A 474 39.49 -18.73 3.39
C TYR A 474 39.74 -19.42 4.74
N PHE A 475 39.01 -20.50 5.03
CA PHE A 475 39.22 -21.24 6.28
C PHE A 475 40.62 -21.85 6.37
N LYS A 476 41.13 -22.48 5.30
CA LYS A 476 42.49 -23.02 5.26
C LYS A 476 43.55 -21.94 5.46
N SER A 477 43.41 -20.81 4.76
CA SER A 477 44.34 -19.68 4.87
C SER A 477 44.40 -19.17 6.32
N LEU A 478 43.23 -18.98 6.95
CA LEU A 478 43.14 -18.54 8.33
C LEU A 478 43.77 -19.54 9.31
N ILE A 479 43.52 -20.85 9.13
CA ILE A 479 44.10 -21.90 9.98
C ILE A 479 45.63 -21.98 9.84
N GLN A 480 46.15 -21.82 8.62
CA GLN A 480 47.57 -21.99 8.33
C GLN A 480 48.41 -20.75 8.65
N SER A 481 47.86 -19.56 8.43
CA SER A 481 48.57 -18.28 8.58
C SER A 481 47.71 -17.22 9.27
N PRO A 482 47.31 -17.43 10.55
CA PRO A 482 46.55 -16.44 11.28
C PRO A 482 47.40 -15.21 11.59
N ILE A 483 46.78 -14.03 11.64
CA ILE A 483 47.44 -12.80 12.08
C ILE A 483 47.83 -12.92 13.56
N ILE A 484 46.94 -13.48 14.38
CA ILE A 484 47.21 -13.78 15.78
C ILE A 484 47.23 -15.31 15.99
N PRO A 485 48.37 -15.92 16.41
CA PRO A 485 48.48 -17.38 16.54
C PRO A 485 47.43 -18.06 17.43
N ASN A 486 46.89 -17.34 18.42
CA ASN A 486 45.85 -17.82 19.34
C ASN A 486 44.50 -17.12 19.12
N SER A 487 44.24 -16.67 17.88
CA SER A 487 42.98 -16.06 17.49
C SER A 487 41.81 -17.02 17.78
N GLN A 488 40.75 -16.49 18.40
CA GLN A 488 39.56 -17.30 18.72
C GLN A 488 38.86 -17.84 17.45
N TRP A 489 39.03 -17.15 16.33
CA TRP A 489 38.43 -17.46 15.03
C TRP A 489 38.99 -18.75 14.41
N LEU A 490 40.18 -19.19 14.83
CA LEU A 490 40.79 -20.44 14.38
C LEU A 490 39.93 -21.67 14.70
N ASN A 491 39.31 -21.69 15.89
CA ASN A 491 38.46 -22.81 16.31
C ASN A 491 37.19 -22.88 15.45
N TYR A 492 36.55 -21.74 15.18
CA TYR A 492 35.36 -21.68 14.34
C TYR A 492 35.69 -22.05 12.89
N ALA A 493 36.78 -21.53 12.32
CA ALA A 493 37.23 -21.86 10.97
C ALA A 493 37.56 -23.34 10.80
N SER A 494 38.25 -23.94 11.78
CA SER A 494 38.55 -25.38 11.79
C SER A 494 37.28 -26.23 11.80
N ASN A 495 36.30 -25.86 12.62
CA ASN A 495 35.02 -26.55 12.68
C ASN A 495 34.26 -26.49 11.35
N PHE A 496 34.23 -25.33 10.68
CA PHE A 496 33.62 -25.23 9.35
C PHE A 496 34.38 -26.04 8.32
N HIS A 497 35.71 -25.92 8.27
CA HIS A 497 36.54 -26.64 7.31
C HIS A 497 36.31 -28.17 7.37
N GLN A 498 36.18 -28.73 8.58
CA GLN A 498 35.92 -30.16 8.78
C GLN A 498 34.53 -30.61 8.30
N ASN A 499 33.55 -29.70 8.22
CA ASN A 499 32.15 -30.02 7.94
C ASN A 499 31.65 -29.44 6.59
N ILE A 500 32.52 -28.78 5.83
CA ILE A 500 32.16 -27.93 4.68
C ILE A 500 31.51 -28.68 3.51
N HIS A 501 31.69 -30.01 3.43
CA HIS A 501 31.15 -30.85 2.35
C HIS A 501 29.81 -31.51 2.69
N SER A 502 29.22 -31.23 3.85
CA SER A 502 27.92 -31.75 4.25
C SER A 502 26.97 -30.60 4.55
N PRO A 503 25.86 -30.41 3.82
CA PRO A 503 24.89 -29.34 4.12
C PRO A 503 24.36 -29.38 5.56
N GLU A 504 24.14 -30.59 6.10
CA GLU A 504 23.79 -30.77 7.52
C GLU A 504 24.94 -30.36 8.45
N GLY A 505 26.18 -30.71 8.09
CA GLY A 505 27.39 -30.31 8.82
C GLY A 505 27.58 -28.80 8.85
N ILE A 506 27.38 -28.12 7.71
CA ILE A 506 27.41 -26.66 7.59
C ILE A 506 26.39 -26.05 8.55
N TYR A 507 25.13 -26.51 8.52
CA TYR A 507 24.09 -26.02 9.43
C TYR A 507 24.45 -26.23 10.91
N LYS A 508 24.92 -27.43 11.29
CA LYS A 508 25.31 -27.75 12.68
C LYS A 508 26.40 -26.84 13.22
N VAL A 509 27.40 -26.53 12.39
CA VAL A 509 28.47 -25.59 12.77
C VAL A 509 27.92 -24.17 12.81
N CYS A 510 27.18 -23.76 11.78
CA CYS A 510 26.55 -22.43 11.68
C CYS A 510 25.70 -22.07 12.89
N ALA A 511 24.87 -23.02 13.36
CA ALA A 511 23.98 -22.82 14.50
C ALA A 511 24.70 -22.40 15.80
N ARG A 512 25.99 -22.73 15.94
CA ARG A 512 26.81 -22.46 17.13
C ARG A 512 27.91 -21.43 16.89
N SER A 513 27.97 -20.90 15.68
CA SER A 513 29.05 -20.05 15.20
C SER A 513 28.59 -18.60 15.13
N PRO A 514 29.40 -17.64 15.60
CA PRO A 514 29.14 -16.21 15.41
C PRO A 514 29.13 -15.85 13.91
N PHE A 515 28.38 -14.79 13.56
CA PHE A 515 28.23 -14.26 12.20
C PHE A 515 27.67 -15.22 11.14
N CYS A 516 27.21 -16.41 11.53
CA CYS A 516 26.56 -17.32 10.62
C CYS A 516 25.04 -17.21 10.74
N ASP A 517 24.37 -16.82 9.65
CA ASP A 517 22.91 -16.78 9.63
C ASP A 517 22.33 -18.20 9.55
N ARG A 518 21.76 -18.63 10.67
CA ARG A 518 21.15 -19.96 10.85
C ARG A 518 19.97 -20.18 9.92
N ARG A 519 19.24 -19.12 9.57
CA ARG A 519 18.09 -19.19 8.65
C ARG A 519 18.56 -19.54 7.26
N SER A 520 19.53 -18.78 6.76
CA SER A 520 20.14 -19.02 5.44
C SER A 520 20.80 -20.39 5.35
N ALA A 521 21.55 -20.81 6.38
CA ALA A 521 22.14 -22.14 6.41
C ALA A 521 21.09 -23.27 6.37
N MET A 522 19.96 -23.10 7.07
CA MET A 522 18.86 -24.06 7.02
C MET A 522 18.19 -24.07 5.64
N GLN A 523 17.98 -22.91 5.03
CA GLN A 523 17.43 -22.81 3.67
C GLN A 523 18.31 -23.52 2.65
N GLN A 524 19.63 -23.32 2.71
CA GLN A 524 20.60 -24.00 1.87
C GLN A 524 20.62 -25.50 2.12
N TRP A 525 20.54 -25.94 3.37
CA TRP A 525 20.47 -27.37 3.67
C TRP A 525 19.22 -28.00 3.06
N VAL A 526 18.05 -27.37 3.26
CA VAL A 526 16.78 -27.88 2.76
C VAL A 526 16.70 -27.86 1.23
N SER A 527 17.30 -26.86 0.58
CA SER A 527 17.34 -26.80 -0.89
C SER A 527 18.18 -27.89 -1.54
N ASN A 528 19.16 -28.44 -0.80
CA ASN A 528 19.98 -29.55 -1.25
C ASN A 528 19.42 -30.93 -0.88
N MET A 529 18.27 -31.01 -0.18
CA MET A 529 17.60 -32.28 0.09
C MET A 529 16.93 -32.82 -1.17
N ASP A 530 17.10 -34.11 -1.42
CA ASP A 530 16.30 -34.79 -2.44
C ASP A 530 14.83 -34.93 -2.00
N SER A 531 13.96 -35.36 -2.91
CA SER A 531 12.54 -35.49 -2.61
C SER A 531 12.23 -36.51 -1.50
N ASN A 532 13.05 -37.55 -1.31
CA ASN A 532 12.84 -38.57 -0.28
C ASN A 532 13.24 -38.06 1.10
N ASP A 533 14.40 -37.42 1.20
CA ASP A 533 14.88 -36.77 2.42
C ASP A 533 13.92 -35.64 2.85
N PHE A 534 13.41 -34.89 1.87
CA PHE A 534 12.44 -33.83 2.13
C PHE A 534 11.13 -34.34 2.75
N GLN A 535 10.64 -35.52 2.34
CA GLN A 535 9.45 -36.13 2.99
C GLN A 535 9.69 -36.39 4.49
N ASN A 536 10.94 -36.58 4.90
CA ASN A 536 11.36 -36.81 6.29
C ASN A 536 12.01 -35.58 6.93
N ILE A 537 11.80 -34.38 6.38
CA ILE A 537 12.54 -33.17 6.79
C ILE A 537 12.55 -32.91 8.30
N ILE A 538 11.45 -33.16 9.01
CA ILE A 538 11.37 -32.97 10.48
C ILE A 538 12.34 -33.91 11.22
N GLN A 539 12.52 -35.14 10.74
CA GLN A 539 13.47 -36.09 11.31
C GLN A 539 14.90 -35.64 11.05
N HIS A 540 15.20 -35.16 9.83
CA HIS A 540 16.50 -34.60 9.50
C HIS A 540 16.82 -33.39 10.39
N LEU A 541 15.93 -32.40 10.46
CA LEU A 541 16.10 -31.22 11.32
C LEU A 541 16.31 -31.63 12.80
N SER A 542 15.50 -32.55 13.32
CA SER A 542 15.66 -33.05 14.69
C SER A 542 17.00 -33.76 14.91
N ALA A 543 17.48 -34.54 13.95
CA ALA A 543 18.80 -35.21 14.00
C ALA A 543 19.95 -34.20 13.98
N ALA A 544 19.72 -33.02 13.39
CA ALA A 544 20.64 -31.89 13.46
C ALA A 544 20.52 -31.03 14.71
N SER A 545 19.83 -31.52 15.75
CA SER A 545 19.61 -30.82 17.02
C SER A 545 18.76 -29.55 16.90
N VAL A 546 17.97 -29.40 15.83
CA VAL A 546 16.94 -28.36 15.77
C VAL A 546 15.80 -28.72 16.70
N ALA A 547 15.46 -27.84 17.63
CA ALA A 547 14.41 -28.09 18.59
C ALA A 547 13.04 -27.85 17.95
N ILE A 548 12.47 -28.90 17.34
CA ILE A 548 11.11 -28.87 16.79
C ILE A 548 10.10 -28.87 17.96
N ARG A 549 9.36 -27.78 18.12
CA ARG A 549 8.34 -27.63 19.17
C ARG A 549 6.98 -28.13 18.71
N TYR A 550 6.68 -27.94 17.44
CA TYR A 550 5.46 -28.43 16.82
C TYR A 550 5.65 -28.56 15.31
N SER A 551 4.94 -29.50 14.69
CA SER A 551 4.85 -29.60 13.24
C SER A 551 3.48 -30.15 12.85
N ALA A 552 2.93 -29.62 11.77
CA ALA A 552 1.67 -30.07 11.21
C ALA A 552 1.64 -29.81 9.70
N HIS A 553 0.51 -30.13 9.07
CA HIS A 553 0.25 -29.80 7.68
C HIS A 553 -0.88 -28.76 7.62
N PHE A 554 -0.78 -27.83 6.67
CA PHE A 554 -1.79 -26.79 6.44
C PHE A 554 -1.74 -26.38 4.98
N ASP A 555 -2.89 -26.25 4.34
CA ASP A 555 -3.00 -25.82 2.94
C ASP A 555 -2.99 -24.29 2.89
N PHE A 556 -1.80 -23.70 2.71
CA PHE A 556 -1.60 -22.26 2.75
C PHE A 556 -2.10 -21.58 1.47
N GLU A 557 -2.03 -22.26 0.33
CA GLU A 557 -2.40 -21.71 -0.99
C GLU A 557 -3.90 -21.89 -1.31
N GLY A 558 -4.60 -22.79 -0.61
CA GLY A 558 -6.01 -23.08 -0.84
C GLY A 558 -6.25 -24.02 -2.02
N ASP A 559 -5.24 -24.75 -2.48
CA ASP A 559 -5.30 -25.64 -3.65
C ASP A 559 -5.68 -27.09 -3.27
N GLY A 560 -5.85 -27.36 -1.97
CA GLY A 560 -6.19 -28.67 -1.43
C GLY A 560 -4.98 -29.58 -1.15
N ALA A 561 -3.76 -29.16 -1.47
CA ALA A 561 -2.53 -29.89 -1.18
C ALA A 561 -1.83 -29.23 0.03
N PRO A 562 -1.88 -29.82 1.23
CA PRO A 562 -1.35 -29.14 2.41
C PRO A 562 0.19 -29.18 2.45
N GLU A 563 0.80 -28.02 2.71
CA GLU A 563 2.24 -27.94 2.97
C GLU A 563 2.57 -28.31 4.41
N ARG A 564 3.80 -28.78 4.62
CA ARG A 564 4.31 -29.02 5.97
C ARG A 564 4.80 -27.71 6.57
N TRP A 565 4.51 -27.48 7.84
CA TRP A 565 5.08 -26.36 8.60
C TRP A 565 5.57 -26.83 9.97
N ALA A 566 6.44 -26.04 10.58
CA ALA A 566 6.93 -26.30 11.92
C ALA A 566 7.20 -25.01 12.69
N VAL A 567 7.07 -25.12 14.01
CA VAL A 567 7.64 -24.16 14.96
C VAL A 567 8.89 -24.77 15.54
N LEU A 568 10.02 -24.08 15.38
CA LEU A 568 11.33 -24.58 15.77
C LEU A 568 12.17 -23.52 16.47
N ARG A 569 13.23 -23.97 17.14
CA ARG A 569 14.33 -23.12 17.60
C ARG A 569 15.66 -23.70 17.14
N HIS A 570 16.57 -22.83 16.72
CA HIS A 570 17.93 -23.23 16.38
C HIS A 570 18.76 -23.49 17.66
N ASP A 571 18.59 -22.65 18.69
CA ASP A 571 19.14 -22.82 20.05
C ASP A 571 18.03 -22.83 21.12
N LEU A 572 18.33 -23.35 22.32
CA LEU A 572 17.37 -23.38 23.44
C LEU A 572 16.87 -21.98 23.84
N ASN A 573 17.73 -20.97 23.71
CA ASN A 573 17.44 -19.59 24.12
C ASN A 573 16.87 -18.71 22.99
N ASP A 574 16.77 -19.22 21.77
CA ASP A 574 16.22 -18.46 20.65
C ASP A 574 14.70 -18.26 20.80
N LYS A 575 14.19 -17.26 20.09
CA LYS A 575 12.76 -17.12 19.84
C LYS A 575 12.26 -18.30 19.02
N LEU A 576 10.98 -18.62 19.14
CA LEU A 576 10.35 -19.63 18.29
C LEU A 576 10.19 -19.06 16.88
N GLU A 577 10.55 -19.85 15.88
CA GLU A 577 10.42 -19.48 14.47
C GLU A 577 9.37 -20.36 13.78
N PHE A 578 8.52 -19.73 12.97
CA PHE A 578 7.52 -20.38 12.15
C PHE A 578 8.05 -20.54 10.72
N TRP A 579 8.12 -21.79 10.26
CA TRP A 579 8.68 -22.17 8.97
C TRP A 579 7.68 -22.99 8.16
N ILE A 580 7.63 -22.73 6.85
CA ILE A 580 6.89 -23.53 5.87
C ILE A 580 7.89 -24.28 5.00
N PHE A 581 7.65 -25.56 4.78
CA PHE A 581 8.45 -26.43 3.93
C PHE A 581 7.64 -26.81 2.70
N VAL A 582 8.12 -26.39 1.54
CA VAL A 582 7.46 -26.62 0.25
C VAL A 582 8.33 -27.49 -0.63
N ASN A 583 7.75 -28.53 -1.22
CA ASN A 583 8.44 -29.34 -2.22
C ASN A 583 8.38 -28.63 -3.58
N THR A 584 9.51 -28.53 -4.27
CA THR A 584 9.61 -27.91 -5.60
C THR A 584 10.23 -28.90 -6.59
N PRO A 585 10.09 -28.68 -7.91
CA PRO A 585 10.73 -29.55 -8.91
C PRO A 585 12.26 -29.65 -8.76
N THR A 586 12.90 -28.63 -8.19
CA THR A 586 14.36 -28.56 -8.01
C THR A 586 14.84 -28.99 -6.63
N GLY A 587 13.94 -29.38 -5.72
CA GLY A 587 14.28 -29.79 -4.35
C GLY A 587 13.33 -29.22 -3.30
N GLY A 588 13.69 -29.35 -2.03
CA GLY A 588 12.95 -28.74 -0.94
C GLY A 588 13.13 -27.22 -0.89
N GLN A 589 12.20 -26.50 -0.28
CA GLN A 589 12.41 -25.11 0.10
C GLN A 589 11.89 -24.86 1.51
N ALA A 590 12.69 -24.19 2.33
CA ALA A 590 12.29 -23.71 3.64
C ALA A 590 12.03 -22.20 3.59
N LEU A 591 10.84 -21.78 4.02
CA LEU A 591 10.39 -20.40 4.01
C LEU A 591 10.19 -19.93 5.44
N PHE A 592 11.03 -18.99 5.88
CA PHE A 592 10.85 -18.31 7.16
C PHE A 592 9.66 -17.35 7.03
N VAL A 593 8.64 -17.55 7.86
CA VAL A 593 7.49 -16.65 7.90
C VAL A 593 7.72 -15.59 8.95
N ASN A 594 7.89 -15.97 10.22
CA ASN A 594 8.15 -15.03 11.31
C ASN A 594 8.55 -15.72 12.62
N THR A 595 8.81 -14.93 13.66
CA THR A 595 8.84 -15.43 15.04
C THR A 595 7.45 -15.48 15.67
N VAL A 596 7.23 -16.45 16.55
CA VAL A 596 5.97 -16.66 17.28
C VAL A 596 6.23 -16.80 18.78
N ASP A 597 5.22 -16.56 19.62
CA ASP A 597 5.36 -16.67 21.08
C ASP A 597 4.83 -18.00 21.63
N THR A 598 4.13 -18.78 20.81
CA THR A 598 3.53 -20.05 21.22
C THR A 598 4.12 -21.23 20.44
N ASN A 599 4.21 -22.40 21.08
CA ASN A 599 4.68 -23.62 20.41
C ASN A 599 3.68 -24.10 19.34
N GLN A 600 2.39 -23.80 19.50
CA GLN A 600 1.30 -24.26 18.64
C GLN A 600 0.45 -23.06 18.21
N PRO A 601 0.96 -22.20 17.33
CA PRO A 601 0.22 -21.05 16.88
C PRO A 601 -1.04 -21.48 16.15
N LYS A 602 -2.12 -20.74 16.37
CA LYS A 602 -3.41 -20.96 15.71
C LYS A 602 -3.34 -20.38 14.31
N LEU A 603 -3.52 -21.24 13.32
CA LEU A 603 -3.61 -20.86 11.92
C LEU A 603 -5.07 -20.69 11.51
N ASN A 604 -5.41 -19.52 10.97
CA ASN A 604 -6.70 -19.27 10.34
C ASN A 604 -6.47 -18.88 8.89
N ARG A 605 -7.13 -19.58 7.96
CA ARG A 605 -7.13 -19.21 6.54
C ARG A 605 -8.42 -18.51 6.17
N TYR A 606 -8.32 -17.51 5.31
CA TYR A 606 -9.45 -17.00 4.56
C TYR A 606 -9.05 -16.73 3.12
N THR A 607 -10.06 -16.66 2.27
CA THR A 607 -9.92 -16.29 0.87
C THR A 607 -10.43 -14.86 0.73
N SER A 608 -9.59 -13.95 0.25
CA SER A 608 -10.01 -12.59 -0.09
C SER A 608 -11.04 -12.61 -1.22
N ARG A 609 -11.74 -11.51 -1.47
CA ARG A 609 -12.66 -11.43 -2.62
C ARG A 609 -11.97 -11.63 -3.97
N LEU A 610 -10.67 -11.32 -4.04
CA LEU A 610 -9.84 -11.56 -5.23
C LEU A 610 -9.40 -13.01 -5.38
N GLY A 611 -9.83 -13.91 -4.47
CA GLY A 611 -9.42 -15.31 -4.48
C GLY A 611 -8.08 -15.58 -3.81
N THR A 612 -7.43 -14.57 -3.23
CA THR A 612 -6.12 -14.74 -2.58
C THR A 612 -6.29 -15.44 -1.24
N SER A 613 -5.60 -16.57 -1.04
CA SER A 613 -5.52 -17.24 0.26
C SER A 613 -4.59 -16.46 1.19
N ILE A 614 -5.11 -15.99 2.33
CA ILE A 614 -4.34 -15.31 3.37
C ILE A 614 -4.46 -16.11 4.66
N VAL A 615 -3.32 -16.30 5.33
CA VAL A 615 -3.17 -17.09 6.54
C VAL A 615 -2.73 -16.21 7.69
N TRP A 616 -3.37 -16.43 8.84
CA TRP A 616 -3.19 -15.69 10.07
C TRP A 616 -2.54 -16.55 11.13
N ILE A 617 -1.50 -16.04 11.77
CA ILE A 617 -0.79 -16.67 12.89
C ILE A 617 -1.16 -15.92 14.16
N ASP A 618 -1.85 -16.59 15.09
CA ASP A 618 -2.23 -16.06 16.41
C ASP A 618 -2.95 -14.69 16.41
N ALA A 619 -3.54 -14.31 15.27
CA ALA A 619 -4.16 -13.00 15.02
C ALA A 619 -3.22 -11.78 15.10
N GLU A 620 -1.91 -12.00 15.08
CA GLU A 620 -0.91 -10.92 15.11
C GLU A 620 -0.25 -10.68 13.76
N GLN A 621 -0.27 -11.68 12.87
CA GLN A 621 0.50 -11.64 11.64
C GLN A 621 -0.26 -12.32 10.51
N SER A 622 -0.17 -11.75 9.31
CA SER A 622 -0.86 -12.22 8.12
C SER A 622 0.09 -12.34 6.93
N PHE A 623 -0.08 -13.40 6.14
CA PHE A 623 0.74 -13.63 4.95
C PHE A 623 0.00 -14.52 3.94
N SER A 624 0.49 -14.57 2.71
CA SER A 624 0.08 -15.53 1.68
C SER A 624 1.31 -16.29 1.20
N LEU A 625 1.16 -17.60 1.05
CA LEU A 625 2.11 -18.41 0.29
C LEU A 625 1.73 -18.29 -1.18
N LYS A 626 2.67 -17.84 -2.01
CA LYS A 626 2.47 -17.69 -3.46
C LYS A 626 3.60 -18.37 -4.21
N ARG A 627 3.38 -18.65 -5.50
CA ARG A 627 4.40 -19.16 -6.41
C ARG A 627 4.65 -18.20 -7.55
N ASN A 628 5.91 -18.06 -7.92
CA ASN A 628 6.26 -17.39 -9.17
C ASN A 628 5.57 -18.13 -10.34
N PRO A 629 4.88 -17.42 -11.26
CA PRO A 629 4.10 -18.04 -12.31
C PRO A 629 4.94 -18.89 -13.28
N TYR A 630 6.24 -18.57 -13.44
CA TYR A 630 7.17 -19.25 -14.34
C TYR A 630 8.03 -20.28 -13.62
N SER A 631 8.86 -19.85 -12.67
CA SER A 631 9.79 -20.73 -11.98
C SER A 631 9.09 -21.70 -11.02
N LYS A 632 7.84 -21.41 -10.65
CA LYS A 632 7.07 -22.12 -9.62
C LYS A 632 7.70 -22.08 -8.23
N THR A 633 8.73 -21.26 -8.05
CA THR A 633 9.40 -21.04 -6.76
C THR A 633 8.42 -20.39 -5.78
N PRO A 634 8.16 -21.00 -4.63
CA PRO A 634 7.29 -20.42 -3.61
C PRO A 634 7.97 -19.27 -2.85
N PHE A 635 7.17 -18.29 -2.42
CA PHE A 635 7.59 -17.16 -1.60
C PHE A 635 6.46 -16.71 -0.66
N ILE A 636 6.84 -15.94 0.37
CA ILE A 636 5.90 -15.40 1.36
C ILE A 636 5.63 -13.93 1.05
N GLU A 637 4.37 -13.61 0.74
CA GLU A 637 3.89 -12.23 0.67
C GLU A 637 3.27 -11.85 2.01
N ARG A 638 3.82 -10.82 2.67
CA ARG A 638 3.32 -10.37 3.97
C ARG A 638 2.22 -9.33 3.78
N TYR A 639 1.18 -9.44 4.59
CA TYR A 639 0.13 -8.43 4.66
C TYR A 639 0.26 -7.70 6.01
N PRO A 640 -0.20 -6.44 6.10
CA PRO A 640 -0.28 -5.77 7.38
C PRO A 640 -1.17 -6.61 8.33
N PRO A 641 -0.89 -6.56 9.64
CA PRO A 641 -1.73 -7.20 10.65
C PRO A 641 -3.03 -6.41 10.81
N SER A 642 -3.91 -6.51 9.83
CA SER A 642 -5.23 -5.92 9.83
C SER A 642 -6.22 -7.02 10.14
N TYR A 643 -6.88 -6.99 11.31
CA TYR A 643 -7.79 -8.06 11.72
C TYR A 643 -8.70 -8.43 10.56
N PHE A 644 -8.64 -9.68 10.11
CA PHE A 644 -9.35 -10.12 8.91
C PHE A 644 -10.82 -9.66 8.90
N TYR A 645 -11.47 -9.71 10.06
CA TYR A 645 -12.86 -9.29 10.21
C TYR A 645 -13.06 -7.77 10.09
N ASP A 646 -12.06 -6.97 10.45
CA ASP A 646 -12.06 -5.51 10.24
C ASP A 646 -11.84 -5.18 8.77
N ASP A 647 -10.90 -5.85 8.10
CA ASP A 647 -10.74 -5.73 6.65
C ASP A 647 -11.99 -6.17 5.89
N LEU A 648 -12.57 -7.30 6.27
CA LEU A 648 -13.83 -7.79 5.71
C LEU A 648 -14.95 -6.76 5.92
N THR A 649 -15.00 -6.13 7.10
CA THR A 649 -16.00 -5.10 7.41
C THR A 649 -15.76 -3.86 6.56
N LYS A 650 -14.54 -3.33 6.51
CA LYS A 650 -14.15 -2.17 5.69
C LYS A 650 -14.40 -2.40 4.21
N GLU A 651 -14.00 -3.56 3.69
CA GLU A 651 -14.23 -3.94 2.29
C GLU A 651 -15.74 -4.09 1.99
N THR A 652 -16.50 -4.69 2.90
CA THR A 652 -17.95 -4.83 2.72
C THR A 652 -18.66 -3.48 2.76
N VAL A 653 -18.28 -2.60 3.69
CA VAL A 653 -18.79 -1.22 3.77
C VAL A 653 -18.42 -0.43 2.52
N LYS A 654 -17.15 -0.47 2.09
CA LYS A 654 -16.67 0.22 0.88
C LYS A 654 -17.46 -0.24 -0.35
N ASN A 655 -17.56 -1.54 -0.58
CA ASN A 655 -18.29 -2.10 -1.73
C ASN A 655 -19.78 -1.73 -1.69
N ALA A 656 -20.41 -1.82 -0.51
CA ALA A 656 -21.81 -1.43 -0.36
C ALA A 656 -22.02 0.06 -0.63
N LEU A 657 -21.16 0.92 -0.08
CA LEU A 657 -21.23 2.36 -0.30
C LEU A 657 -21.03 2.72 -1.77
N GLU A 658 -20.01 2.17 -2.42
CA GLU A 658 -19.75 2.40 -3.85
C GLU A 658 -20.90 1.89 -4.74
N GLY A 659 -21.47 0.72 -4.42
CA GLY A 659 -22.67 0.21 -5.09
C GLY A 659 -23.88 1.14 -4.92
N LEU A 660 -24.13 1.62 -3.71
CA LEU A 660 -25.23 2.55 -3.43
C LEU A 660 -25.03 3.89 -4.15
N LEU A 661 -23.82 4.44 -4.15
CA LEU A 661 -23.47 5.72 -4.76
C LEU A 661 -23.41 5.66 -6.29
N SER A 662 -23.14 4.49 -6.87
CA SER A 662 -23.24 4.25 -8.32
C SER A 662 -24.69 4.01 -8.79
N GLY A 663 -25.66 4.00 -7.87
CA GLY A 663 -27.08 3.84 -8.20
C GLY A 663 -27.55 2.40 -8.37
N ALA A 664 -26.73 1.41 -7.98
CA ALA A 664 -27.15 0.02 -7.99
C ALA A 664 -28.33 -0.23 -7.02
N ASN A 665 -29.05 -1.33 -7.24
CA ASN A 665 -30.16 -1.72 -6.38
C ASN A 665 -29.69 -1.82 -4.91
N PRO A 666 -30.32 -1.11 -3.96
CA PRO A 666 -29.89 -1.12 -2.55
C PRO A 666 -30.15 -2.44 -1.83
N THR A 667 -31.09 -3.27 -2.29
CA THR A 667 -31.54 -4.48 -1.58
C THR A 667 -30.41 -5.50 -1.31
N PRO A 668 -29.55 -5.88 -2.28
CA PRO A 668 -28.44 -6.80 -2.03
C PRO A 668 -27.45 -6.26 -0.99
N PHE A 669 -27.11 -4.97 -1.05
CA PHE A 669 -26.19 -4.33 -0.11
C PHE A 669 -26.80 -4.25 1.30
N LEU A 670 -28.09 -3.95 1.39
CA LEU A 670 -28.81 -3.96 2.65
C LEU A 670 -28.80 -5.36 3.30
N TYR A 671 -29.06 -6.42 2.52
CA TYR A 671 -28.96 -7.79 3.03
C TYR A 671 -27.54 -8.13 3.48
N GLN A 672 -26.52 -7.78 2.68
CA GLN A 672 -25.13 -8.02 3.00
C GLN A 672 -24.68 -7.33 4.29
N LEU A 673 -25.02 -6.05 4.47
CA LEU A 673 -24.66 -5.28 5.66
C LEU A 673 -25.37 -5.83 6.92
N LYS A 674 -26.65 -6.20 6.81
CA LYS A 674 -27.41 -6.80 7.92
C LYS A 674 -26.91 -8.19 8.28
N ASP A 675 -26.54 -9.00 7.30
CA ASP A 675 -25.95 -10.32 7.54
C ASP A 675 -24.61 -10.16 8.27
N LEU A 676 -23.75 -9.27 7.78
CA LEU A 676 -22.48 -8.94 8.44
C LEU A 676 -22.71 -8.54 9.89
N GLU A 677 -23.58 -7.54 10.17
CA GLU A 677 -23.89 -7.04 11.54
C GLU A 677 -24.28 -8.17 12.52
N ARG A 678 -24.91 -9.24 12.03
CA ARG A 678 -25.40 -10.37 12.84
C ARG A 678 -24.36 -11.46 13.07
N THR A 679 -23.27 -11.45 12.31
CA THR A 679 -22.23 -12.47 12.42
C THR A 679 -21.13 -12.04 13.40
N TYR A 680 -20.42 -13.01 13.97
CA TYR A 680 -19.21 -12.74 14.76
C TYR A 680 -18.06 -12.14 13.93
N LYS A 681 -18.24 -12.04 12.60
CA LYS A 681 -17.28 -11.46 11.66
C LYS A 681 -17.39 -9.94 11.56
N PHE A 682 -18.43 -9.33 12.14
CA PHE A 682 -18.52 -7.88 12.20
C PHE A 682 -17.63 -7.34 13.32
N THR A 683 -16.58 -6.62 12.93
CA THR A 683 -15.68 -5.95 13.86
C THR A 683 -15.35 -4.57 13.35
N CYS A 684 -15.27 -3.61 14.26
CA CYS A 684 -14.84 -2.25 13.97
C CYS A 684 -13.93 -1.81 15.11
N PHE A 685 -12.66 -1.49 14.81
CA PHE A 685 -11.71 -1.09 15.86
C PHE A 685 -11.74 0.37 16.20
N THR A 686 -12.21 1.19 15.27
CA THR A 686 -12.27 2.63 15.47
C THR A 686 -13.71 3.12 15.44
N ASP A 687 -13.94 4.23 16.13
CA ASP A 687 -15.22 4.93 16.04
C ASP A 687 -15.55 5.32 14.59
N PHE A 688 -14.51 5.62 13.78
CA PHE A 688 -14.65 5.88 12.35
C PHE A 688 -15.22 4.67 11.61
N ASP A 689 -14.65 3.47 11.78
CA ASP A 689 -15.09 2.26 11.08
C ASP A 689 -16.54 1.90 11.45
N CYS A 690 -16.87 2.01 12.74
CA CYS A 690 -18.23 1.78 13.21
C CYS A 690 -19.22 2.79 12.62
N ALA A 691 -18.88 4.08 12.68
CA ALA A 691 -19.74 5.14 12.19
C ALA A 691 -19.93 5.02 10.68
N HIS A 692 -18.87 4.67 9.94
CA HIS A 692 -18.92 4.42 8.51
C HIS A 692 -19.87 3.27 8.16
N PHE A 693 -19.79 2.16 8.91
CA PHE A 693 -20.71 1.03 8.76
C PHE A 693 -22.18 1.47 8.94
N TYR A 694 -22.50 2.13 10.07
CA TYR A 694 -23.87 2.54 10.35
C TYR A 694 -24.37 3.61 9.38
N TYR A 695 -23.49 4.49 8.90
CA TYR A 695 -23.85 5.48 7.89
C TYR A 695 -24.27 4.79 6.59
N THR A 696 -23.47 3.82 6.15
CA THR A 696 -23.74 3.05 4.93
C THR A 696 -24.98 2.19 5.05
N LEU A 697 -25.21 1.56 6.20
CA LEU A 697 -26.44 0.83 6.49
C LEU A 697 -27.68 1.75 6.49
N GLY A 698 -27.58 2.94 7.10
CA GLY A 698 -28.64 3.93 7.07
C GLY A 698 -28.95 4.41 5.65
N LEU A 699 -27.91 4.63 4.83
CA LEU A 699 -28.05 4.98 3.41
C LEU A 699 -28.71 3.85 2.61
N ALA A 700 -28.36 2.59 2.88
CA ALA A 700 -28.99 1.44 2.24
C ALA A 700 -30.50 1.37 2.54
N TYR A 701 -30.89 1.58 3.80
CA TYR A 701 -32.30 1.69 4.18
C TYR A 701 -32.99 2.86 3.49
N GLU A 702 -32.39 4.06 3.51
CA GLU A 702 -32.93 5.26 2.87
C GLU A 702 -33.20 5.01 1.38
N ARG A 703 -32.20 4.47 0.67
CA ARG A 703 -32.28 4.19 -0.77
C ARG A 703 -33.26 3.07 -1.10
N SER A 704 -33.49 2.12 -0.18
CA SER A 704 -34.50 1.06 -0.34
C SER A 704 -35.94 1.53 -0.07
N GLY A 705 -36.12 2.77 0.41
CA GLY A 705 -37.43 3.32 0.78
C GLY A 705 -37.87 2.99 2.21
N ASP A 706 -37.05 2.29 3.00
CA ASP A 706 -37.32 1.97 4.41
C ASP A 706 -36.88 3.13 5.32
N ILE A 707 -37.67 4.21 5.27
CA ILE A 707 -37.36 5.47 5.94
C ILE A 707 -37.26 5.32 7.46
N HIS A 708 -38.08 4.45 8.06
CA HIS A 708 -38.07 4.24 9.50
C HIS A 708 -36.74 3.64 9.98
N ASN A 709 -36.29 2.55 9.34
CA ASN A 709 -35.02 1.93 9.69
C ASN A 709 -33.81 2.82 9.32
N ALA A 710 -33.93 3.65 8.28
CA ALA A 710 -32.91 4.65 7.96
C ALA A 710 -32.71 5.65 9.12
N ILE A 711 -33.81 6.26 9.61
CA ILE A 711 -33.77 7.21 10.72
C ILE A 711 -33.24 6.54 11.99
N SER A 712 -33.75 5.34 12.34
CA SER A 712 -33.28 4.61 13.52
C SER A 712 -31.77 4.31 13.45
N THR A 713 -31.28 3.88 12.28
CA THR A 713 -29.85 3.59 12.08
C THR A 713 -29.00 4.87 12.16
N TYR A 714 -29.44 5.96 11.58
CA TYR A 714 -28.77 7.26 11.67
C TYR A 714 -28.74 7.81 13.11
N LEU A 715 -29.83 7.69 13.86
CA LEU A 715 -29.87 8.07 15.28
C LEU A 715 -28.96 7.17 16.13
N LYS A 716 -28.87 5.87 15.84
CA LYS A 716 -27.92 4.94 16.48
C LYS A 716 -26.47 5.40 16.25
N LEU A 717 -26.11 5.78 15.02
CA LEU A 717 -24.82 6.35 14.68
C LEU A 717 -24.55 7.61 15.50
N TRP A 718 -25.45 8.59 15.41
CA TRP A 718 -25.27 9.89 16.08
C TRP A 718 -25.15 9.73 17.60
N LYS A 719 -25.97 8.87 18.22
CA LYS A 719 -25.92 8.61 19.66
C LYS A 719 -24.62 7.93 20.10
N LYS A 720 -24.14 6.95 19.33
CA LYS A 720 -22.99 6.11 19.72
C LYS A 720 -21.64 6.72 19.33
N TYR A 721 -21.59 7.51 18.25
CA TYR A 721 -20.37 8.08 17.67
C TYR A 721 -20.49 9.60 17.41
N PRO A 722 -20.91 10.40 18.42
CA PRO A 722 -21.28 11.81 18.22
C PRO A 722 -20.13 12.73 17.79
N SER A 723 -18.89 12.31 18.00
CA SER A 723 -17.67 13.05 17.64
C SER A 723 -17.22 12.82 16.20
N THR A 724 -17.77 11.84 15.49
CA THR A 724 -17.35 11.50 14.12
C THR A 724 -17.98 12.44 13.10
N ALA A 725 -17.29 12.71 11.98
CA ALA A 725 -17.88 13.54 10.93
C ALA A 725 -19.10 12.87 10.26
N PHE A 726 -19.23 11.53 10.34
CA PHE A 726 -20.46 10.86 9.95
C PHE A 726 -21.66 11.28 10.80
N ALA A 727 -21.47 11.55 12.10
CA ALA A 727 -22.55 12.11 12.93
C ALA A 727 -22.94 13.51 12.45
N THR A 728 -21.96 14.32 12.03
CA THR A 728 -22.20 15.62 11.37
C THR A 728 -23.01 15.46 10.09
N LEU A 729 -22.64 14.52 9.21
CA LEU A 729 -23.39 14.22 7.99
C LEU A 729 -24.82 13.76 8.30
N VAL A 730 -25.01 12.91 9.32
CA VAL A 730 -26.34 12.48 9.78
C VAL A 730 -27.17 13.66 10.23
N ARG A 731 -26.61 14.60 11.01
CA ARG A 731 -27.30 15.81 11.47
C ARG A 731 -27.75 16.72 10.32
N LEU A 732 -27.08 16.65 9.18
CA LEU A 732 -27.46 17.34 7.95
C LEU A 732 -28.46 16.53 7.10
N LYS A 733 -28.73 15.26 7.44
CA LYS A 733 -29.72 14.41 6.76
C LYS A 733 -31.04 14.28 7.53
N ILE A 734 -31.03 14.40 8.86
CA ILE A 734 -32.24 14.30 9.68
C ILE A 734 -32.52 15.62 10.41
N ASN A 735 -33.79 16.02 10.44
CA ASN A 735 -34.25 17.20 11.17
C ASN A 735 -35.15 16.81 12.33
N PHE A 736 -35.12 17.63 13.38
CA PHE A 736 -36.08 17.54 14.47
C PHE A 736 -37.45 18.04 13.97
N ASN A 737 -38.46 17.20 14.12
CA ASN A 737 -39.82 17.52 13.79
C ASN A 737 -40.35 18.54 14.80
N THR A 738 -40.56 19.78 14.36
CA THR A 738 -41.03 20.91 15.18
C THR A 738 -42.41 20.68 15.81
N LEU A 739 -43.17 19.67 15.34
CA LEU A 739 -44.41 19.23 15.96
C LEU A 739 -44.21 18.69 17.39
N TYR A 740 -42.99 18.31 17.78
CA TYR A 740 -42.64 17.85 19.13
C TYR A 740 -42.12 18.97 20.05
N GLY A 741 -42.20 20.23 19.62
CA GLY A 741 -41.74 21.41 20.37
C GLY A 741 -40.56 22.13 19.71
N PRO A 742 -40.11 23.27 20.26
CA PRO A 742 -38.86 23.87 19.82
C PRO A 742 -37.72 22.85 20.01
N PRO A 743 -36.76 22.77 19.06
CA PRO A 743 -35.60 21.91 19.25
C PRO A 743 -34.93 22.26 20.58
N PRO A 744 -34.33 21.28 21.30
CA PRO A 744 -33.64 21.57 22.55
C PRO A 744 -32.66 22.71 22.31
N THR A 745 -32.92 23.85 22.95
CA THR A 745 -32.15 25.08 22.76
C THR A 745 -30.69 24.75 23.07
N LEU A 746 -29.79 25.00 22.12
CA LEU A 746 -28.35 24.90 22.31
C LEU A 746 -28.00 25.68 23.58
N THR A 747 -27.80 24.97 24.68
CA THR A 747 -27.32 25.57 25.91
C THR A 747 -25.83 25.73 25.67
N TYR A 748 -25.43 26.92 25.21
CA TYR A 748 -24.03 27.32 25.25
C TYR A 748 -23.62 27.22 26.71
N THR A 749 -23.02 26.09 27.07
CA THR A 749 -22.22 26.03 28.28
C THR A 749 -21.00 26.85 27.90
N PRO A 750 -20.78 28.05 28.45
CA PRO A 750 -19.56 28.78 28.17
C PRO A 750 -18.42 27.83 28.53
N THR A 751 -17.72 27.36 27.50
CA THR A 751 -16.44 26.73 27.73
C THR A 751 -15.62 27.86 28.33
N ASN A 752 -15.28 27.74 29.61
CA ASN A 752 -14.26 28.57 30.21
C ASN A 752 -12.98 28.26 29.46
N THR A 753 -12.79 28.88 28.29
CA THR A 753 -11.46 29.10 27.77
C THR A 753 -10.76 29.85 28.90
N PRO A 754 -9.71 29.30 29.51
CA PRO A 754 -8.90 30.11 30.40
C PRO A 754 -8.41 31.28 29.54
N THR A 755 -9.00 32.45 29.76
CA THR A 755 -8.41 33.70 29.29
C THR A 755 -7.07 33.75 29.98
N SER A 756 -6.00 33.34 29.28
CA SER A 756 -4.66 33.77 29.65
C SER A 756 -4.67 35.27 29.41
N THR A 757 -5.11 36.03 30.41
CA THR A 757 -4.72 37.42 30.54
C THR A 757 -3.21 37.36 30.70
N ALA A 758 -2.48 37.44 29.58
CA ALA A 758 -1.09 37.79 29.59
C ALA A 758 -1.04 39.21 30.15
N THR A 759 -0.92 39.32 31.47
CA THR A 759 -0.39 40.52 32.10
C THR A 759 1.00 40.67 31.52
N PHE A 760 1.14 41.55 30.52
CA PHE A 760 2.43 42.05 30.10
C PHE A 760 3.03 42.78 31.31
N THR A 761 3.82 42.07 32.09
CA THR A 761 4.86 42.70 32.89
C THR A 761 5.80 43.37 31.88
N PRO A 762 6.08 44.67 31.97
CA PRO A 762 7.02 45.31 31.07
C PRO A 762 8.41 44.71 31.32
N THR A 763 8.79 43.73 30.52
CA THR A 763 10.19 43.35 30.35
C THR A 763 10.86 44.51 29.65
N SER A 764 11.85 45.10 30.31
CA SER A 764 12.73 46.13 29.78
C SER A 764 13.27 45.73 28.40
N THR A 765 12.76 46.35 27.35
CA THR A 765 13.37 46.32 26.02
C THR A 765 14.73 47.01 26.12
N ILE A 766 15.80 46.22 26.11
CA ILE A 766 17.14 46.72 25.81
C ILE A 766 17.16 46.97 24.31
N THR A 767 16.90 48.21 23.92
CA THR A 767 17.09 48.70 22.55
C THR A 767 18.60 48.78 22.29
N LEU A 768 19.16 47.77 21.63
CA LEU A 768 20.47 47.90 21.01
C LEU A 768 20.28 48.58 19.65
N THR A 769 20.49 49.90 19.63
CA THR A 769 20.62 50.67 18.39
C THR A 769 22.00 50.38 17.79
N PRO A 770 22.13 49.77 16.60
CA PRO A 770 23.41 49.72 15.91
C PRO A 770 23.68 51.10 15.29
N THR A 771 24.59 51.85 15.91
CA THR A 771 25.20 53.02 15.28
C THR A 771 26.17 52.53 14.20
N ILE A 772 25.81 52.74 12.93
CA ILE A 772 26.72 52.57 11.80
C ILE A 772 27.67 53.76 11.79
N THR A 773 28.92 53.55 12.18
CA THR A 773 30.02 54.51 12.00
C THR A 773 30.88 54.01 10.86
N ASN A 774 30.80 54.67 9.70
CA ASN A 774 31.77 54.48 8.61
C ASN A 774 32.99 55.36 8.85
N THR A 775 34.16 54.74 9.05
CA THR A 775 35.46 55.36 8.77
C THR A 775 36.48 54.29 8.38
N PRO A 776 37.38 54.55 7.40
CA PRO A 776 38.16 53.52 6.73
C PRO A 776 39.54 53.34 7.38
N ASN A 777 40.01 52.11 7.50
CA ASN A 777 41.39 51.73 7.21
C ASN A 777 41.59 50.22 7.38
N GLY A 778 42.31 49.64 6.43
CA GLY A 778 42.60 48.21 6.39
C GLY A 778 43.51 47.76 7.53
N THR A 779 43.25 46.55 8.03
CA THR A 779 44.18 45.41 8.12
C THR A 779 43.37 44.23 8.71
N THR A 780 43.32 43.12 8.00
CA THR A 780 42.59 41.90 8.39
C THR A 780 43.35 41.11 9.45
N THR A 781 42.75 40.89 10.61
CA THR A 781 43.09 39.78 11.50
C THR A 781 41.79 39.27 12.13
N ILE A 782 41.42 38.03 11.82
CA ILE A 782 40.20 37.38 12.33
C ILE A 782 40.60 36.60 13.58
N THR A 783 40.15 37.05 14.74
CA THR A 783 40.22 36.31 16.02
C THR A 783 38.85 35.72 16.31
N ALA A 784 38.76 34.40 16.52
CA ALA A 784 37.53 33.70 16.85
C ALA A 784 36.99 34.12 18.23
N THR A 785 35.69 34.42 18.31
CA THR A 785 34.98 34.70 19.56
C THR A 785 34.37 33.41 20.11
N PRO A 786 34.46 33.11 21.42
CA PRO A 786 33.97 31.86 21.99
C PRO A 786 32.44 31.77 22.09
N THR A 787 31.94 30.56 21.84
CA THR A 787 30.55 30.11 21.95
C THR A 787 29.97 30.31 23.36
N PRO A 788 28.72 30.81 23.52
CA PRO A 788 28.10 30.93 24.83
C PRO A 788 27.70 29.56 25.40
N THR A 789 28.14 29.31 26.63
CA THR A 789 27.78 28.15 27.44
C THR A 789 26.33 28.26 27.94
N LEU A 790 25.48 27.29 27.57
CA LEU A 790 24.14 27.13 28.14
C LEU A 790 24.22 26.35 29.46
N THR A 791 23.80 26.98 30.55
CA THR A 791 23.66 26.36 31.88
C THR A 791 22.30 25.67 31.96
N GLY A 792 22.28 24.33 32.00
CA GLY A 792 21.06 23.53 32.16
C GLY A 792 20.52 23.56 33.60
N THR A 793 19.23 23.85 33.75
CA THR A 793 18.46 23.63 34.98
C THR A 793 18.01 22.16 35.06
N PRO A 794 18.11 21.50 36.24
CA PRO A 794 17.68 20.12 36.39
C PRO A 794 16.16 20.02 36.50
N TYR A 795 15.55 19.18 35.66
CA TYR A 795 14.17 18.72 35.82
C TYR A 795 14.14 17.45 36.69
N THR A 796 13.46 17.53 37.83
CA THR A 796 13.15 16.38 38.68
C THR A 796 11.82 15.78 38.20
N SER A 797 11.85 14.62 37.56
CA SER A 797 10.64 13.84 37.25
C SER A 797 10.29 12.96 38.45
N THR A 798 9.07 13.10 38.97
CA THR A 798 8.48 12.18 39.94
C THR A 798 7.61 11.17 39.18
N PRO A 799 7.85 9.85 39.30
CA PRO A 799 7.00 8.86 38.66
C PRO A 799 5.74 8.61 39.51
N THR A 800 4.56 8.88 38.95
CA THR A 800 3.28 8.46 39.51
C THR A 800 2.90 7.11 38.92
N ASN A 801 3.05 6.04 39.72
CA ASN A 801 2.45 4.74 39.44
C ASN A 801 0.99 4.77 39.89
N THR A 802 0.05 4.67 38.95
CA THR A 802 -1.33 4.29 39.23
C THR A 802 -1.64 3.05 38.42
N ALA A 803 -1.67 1.90 39.09
CA ALA A 803 -2.19 0.66 38.54
C ALA A 803 -3.73 0.70 38.63
N GLU A 804 -4.41 0.72 37.49
CA GLU A 804 -5.85 0.43 37.43
C GLU A 804 -6.05 -1.08 37.26
N ALA A 805 -6.69 -1.67 38.27
CA ALA A 805 -7.25 -3.01 38.20
C ALA A 805 -8.58 -2.93 37.42
N TYR A 806 -8.71 -3.73 36.36
CA TYR A 806 -9.98 -3.99 35.69
C TYR A 806 -10.65 -5.26 36.26
N PRO A 807 -11.98 -5.27 36.45
CA PRO A 807 -12.75 -6.50 36.65
C PRO A 807 -12.89 -7.33 35.37
#